data_AF-A0A2Z5TPL7-F1
#
_entry.id   AF-A0A2Z5TPL7-F1
#
_cell.length_a   1.000
_cell.length_b   1.000
_cell.length_c   1.000
_cell.angle_alpha   90.00
_cell.angle_beta   90.00
_cell.angle_gamma   90.00
#
_symmetry.space_group_name_H-M   'P 1'
#
loop_
_entity.id
_entity.type
_entity.pdbx_description
1 polymer ?
#
loop_
_entity_poly.entity_id
_entity_poly.type
_entity_poly.pdbx_seq_one_letter_code
_entity_poly.pdbx_strand_id
1 'polypeptide(L)'
;MLGRYPLILLQKGKEGPMKFFKGQTKQYYSIRKYRVGVCSALIALSMLGTRVAANQLPETKPASSQPNQVVETSPKATETTDTSPKTTEAGDAVKNTASPEGNPTAATKDSSSSVSKVDDGPKAVKEAVEETTTNLVKNGDFTTTTKTSGAWSGQAAKDWETWVPGNVKKENGKVTVDNGRLHISSTDTYRVAVHQTVDVDPSKKYLLGYDVETKDLKGSGVRVRLHGLTAEGKDLEPKEFIHTPFKNGSKKERVEQVLTVSPQTRKLKVELFFENSIGQAWLDNVSLVEHIEKVPETPEQKPEPAQPESGQITLASNKVYLPTRPDLTYKIANSAIATLEKGILRPLTEGKTQVEVYDKDTKVSSFELIVKKHQATVFDQLRDNWEDISLANKRYQSSDVQMKAFLGRLDAGVDSSLKNWVEPTERAKTIFKDIDFSKSSHLTTVYRRLEQMAQVIENPDSKYYHNRSLIDVVKAGMKWLYSNVYNEQKEITDNWWDYEIGTPRAVVNTLIYMFPYFSQEEILTYTKPISKFVPDPTIIRKTINKATPAVGGNQTDLSKVAILEGALREDADRVRAGAQGLTTIMKFVDKGEGFYKDGSFIDHTNVAYTGAYGNVLIEGFSQLLPVIQSTDFALKDEQTNILYEWIEKAFMPILVRGELMDMTRGRSISRATGESHVQAMEILRSLVRIAESAQPEQKAKLLSFVKAQLTSDTFYDNYKGLKSYKDIDLVNKLLADNQIAAEVDKDYIAAFNNMDKFVYRNAQEGFTFALSMHSSRTQNYEDMNNENRKGWYTADGMSYLYNGDLSHYSNNYWPTVDPYRLSGTTTTKDKREDGSGEVTLASDFVGASQLGNRLATIAMDFNNWNKSLTARKAWIVLGNKIVFLGTDIKHQSAQGAVTTIENRKLLTGENYRYYINGQQVDLSKEVATDQTKSFYMTNGKDNQSIGYVFLNQLSTRAKLDHRTGKWSDINYNQSKETVKNSFVTLWHEQPQTTSNYAYVLVPNQSMEKVNQAAASVKLLHQDRDLQVVYDQEQEVWGVVKYTDAAYKLTDGITLTDAGLYTIQKVDGSYRIAFYNPSTRTVKNGIQLTGEGARITVESEATPANPSIVWKVSPSETSGKGEARRVVPDKAENQLPKTNQMSQDTQPLSVRTTMKPPMVSKEKQEKTQLPDTGDTTGLSFSALGLATLGVAATFKRSKSHS
;
A
#
# COMPACT_ATOMS: atom_id res chain seq x y z
N MET A 1 40.18 -47.58 -10.06
CA MET A 1 40.91 -47.83 -8.78
C MET A 1 41.83 -46.64 -8.49
N LEU A 2 42.55 -46.61 -7.37
CA LEU A 2 43.17 -45.41 -6.77
C LEU A 2 44.70 -45.30 -6.95
N GLY A 3 45.21 -44.06 -7.11
CA GLY A 3 46.53 -43.60 -6.61
C GLY A 3 47.76 -43.79 -7.54
N ARG A 4 48.90 -43.09 -7.32
CA ARG A 4 49.29 -42.05 -6.32
C ARG A 4 50.35 -41.05 -6.89
N TYR A 5 50.47 -39.89 -6.22
CA TYR A 5 51.55 -38.87 -6.09
C TYR A 5 53.05 -39.31 -6.16
N PRO A 6 54.10 -38.40 -6.09
CA PRO A 6 54.24 -36.93 -6.30
C PRO A 6 55.58 -36.40 -6.98
N LEU A 7 55.80 -35.04 -7.04
CA LEU A 7 56.98 -34.26 -6.51
C LEU A 7 57.88 -33.35 -7.46
N ILE A 8 57.89 -32.01 -7.23
CA ILE A 8 59.01 -30.97 -7.23
C ILE A 8 59.99 -30.76 -8.45
N LEU A 9 60.69 -29.62 -8.71
CA LEU A 9 60.50 -28.11 -8.70
C LEU A 9 61.84 -27.38 -9.15
N LEU A 10 61.82 -26.06 -9.49
CA LEU A 10 62.93 -25.05 -9.66
C LEU A 10 63.70 -24.92 -11.02
N GLN A 11 64.40 -23.82 -11.43
CA GLN A 11 64.21 -22.33 -11.35
C GLN A 11 65.33 -21.51 -12.11
N LYS A 12 65.04 -20.25 -12.55
CA LYS A 12 65.93 -19.07 -12.92
C LYS A 12 66.42 -18.94 -14.38
N GLY A 13 66.73 -17.73 -14.93
CA GLY A 13 66.37 -16.34 -14.52
C GLY A 13 67.35 -15.18 -14.88
N LYS A 14 66.82 -13.95 -15.04
CA LYS A 14 67.49 -12.59 -15.08
C LYS A 14 68.30 -12.21 -16.36
N GLU A 15 68.83 -10.98 -16.61
CA GLU A 15 69.02 -9.70 -15.86
C GLU A 15 68.60 -8.41 -16.64
N GLY A 16 68.60 -7.26 -15.95
CA GLY A 16 68.44 -5.89 -16.51
C GLY A 16 69.82 -5.22 -16.75
N PRO A 17 70.06 -3.93 -16.41
CA PRO A 17 69.27 -2.91 -15.68
C PRO A 17 68.79 -1.78 -16.67
N MET A 18 68.42 -0.51 -16.41
CA MET A 18 67.89 0.39 -15.35
C MET A 18 67.35 1.65 -16.14
N LYS A 19 66.95 2.87 -15.71
CA LYS A 19 66.70 3.77 -14.53
C LYS A 19 65.92 4.97 -15.17
N PHE A 20 65.24 5.96 -14.60
CA PHE A 20 64.60 6.42 -13.34
C PHE A 20 63.83 7.71 -13.77
N PHE A 21 62.86 8.36 -13.12
CA PHE A 21 62.13 8.35 -11.83
C PHE A 21 60.82 9.19 -12.09
N LYS A 22 59.86 9.58 -11.24
CA LYS A 22 59.33 9.37 -9.85
C LYS A 22 57.94 10.08 -9.86
N GLY A 23 56.88 9.76 -9.12
CA GLY A 23 56.55 8.67 -8.17
C GLY A 23 55.03 8.37 -8.26
N GLN A 24 54.48 7.24 -7.79
CA GLN A 24 54.27 6.83 -6.38
C GLN A 24 53.22 7.69 -5.65
N THR A 25 52.27 7.16 -4.86
CA THR A 25 51.93 5.79 -4.34
C THR A 25 50.45 5.83 -3.88
N LYS A 26 49.58 4.80 -3.84
CA LYS A 26 49.63 3.33 -3.69
C LYS A 26 49.83 2.80 -2.25
N GLN A 27 48.76 2.30 -1.60
CA GLN A 27 48.65 1.18 -0.62
C GLN A 27 47.13 0.96 -0.29
N TYR A 28 46.52 -0.24 -0.26
CA TYR A 28 46.72 -1.53 0.45
C TYR A 28 46.12 -1.58 1.86
N TYR A 29 45.24 -2.58 2.12
CA TYR A 29 45.13 -3.33 3.39
C TYR A 29 44.48 -4.72 3.15
N SER A 30 44.44 -5.56 4.19
CA SER A 30 44.94 -6.94 4.13
C SER A 30 44.07 -7.99 4.88
N ILE A 31 44.58 -9.24 4.99
CA ILE A 31 43.83 -10.42 5.48
C ILE A 31 44.35 -10.91 6.85
N ARG A 32 43.45 -11.38 7.73
CA ARG A 32 43.76 -12.34 8.80
C ARG A 32 42.69 -13.44 8.96
N LYS A 33 43.10 -14.56 9.57
CA LYS A 33 42.30 -15.72 10.01
C LYS A 33 42.48 -15.87 11.55
N TYR A 34 41.79 -16.69 12.33
CA TYR A 34 40.95 -17.91 12.14
C TYR A 34 39.67 -17.78 13.04
N ARG A 35 38.74 -18.73 13.27
CA ARG A 35 38.77 -20.22 13.36
C ARG A 35 37.43 -20.87 12.97
N VAL A 36 37.50 -22.16 12.66
CA VAL A 36 36.37 -23.11 12.65
C VAL A 36 36.28 -23.77 14.03
N GLY A 37 35.05 -24.06 14.50
CA GLY A 37 34.79 -24.97 15.61
C GLY A 37 33.69 -25.96 15.22
N VAL A 38 33.97 -27.26 15.32
CA VAL A 38 32.99 -28.33 15.09
C VAL A 38 32.98 -29.23 16.33
N CYS A 39 31.80 -29.48 16.88
CA CYS A 39 31.49 -30.58 17.78
C CYS A 39 30.06 -31.05 17.48
N SER A 40 29.80 -32.33 17.69
CA SER A 40 28.67 -33.02 17.05
C SER A 40 27.82 -33.85 18.01
N ALA A 41 26.50 -33.76 17.81
CA ALA A 41 25.51 -34.83 18.02
C ALA A 41 25.17 -35.31 19.45
N LEU A 42 23.96 -35.91 19.52
CA LEU A 42 23.42 -36.79 20.58
C LEU A 42 23.17 -36.20 21.98
N ILE A 43 21.93 -35.71 22.18
CA ILE A 43 20.91 -36.50 22.90
C ILE A 43 19.63 -36.51 22.04
N ALA A 44 18.84 -37.59 22.10
CA ALA A 44 17.52 -37.72 21.47
C ALA A 44 16.52 -38.33 22.48
N LEU A 45 15.22 -38.27 22.13
CA LEU A 45 14.09 -39.00 22.75
C LEU A 45 13.58 -38.56 24.14
N SER A 46 12.91 -37.41 24.17
CA SER A 46 11.52 -37.26 24.70
C SER A 46 10.88 -36.04 24.01
N MET A 47 9.77 -36.13 23.27
CA MET A 47 8.38 -36.53 23.63
C MET A 47 7.73 -35.59 24.65
N LEU A 48 6.51 -35.06 24.45
CA LEU A 48 5.62 -35.00 23.27
C LEU A 48 4.50 -33.95 23.53
N GLY A 49 3.79 -33.50 22.48
CA GLY A 49 2.57 -32.67 22.58
C GLY A 49 2.80 -31.16 22.35
N THR A 50 1.91 -30.42 21.67
CA THR A 50 0.66 -30.81 20.98
C THR A 50 0.55 -30.17 19.61
N ARG A 51 0.33 -30.98 18.57
CA ARG A 51 -0.38 -30.56 17.35
C ARG A 51 -1.78 -31.14 17.41
N VAL A 52 -2.81 -30.35 17.09
CA VAL A 52 -4.18 -30.85 16.87
C VAL A 52 -4.40 -30.99 15.37
N ALA A 53 -5.10 -32.05 14.95
CA ALA A 53 -5.26 -32.43 13.55
C ALA A 53 -6.53 -31.84 12.93
N ALA A 54 -6.58 -31.89 11.58
CA ALA A 54 -7.85 -31.78 10.86
C ALA A 54 -8.64 -33.10 11.00
N ASN A 55 -9.97 -33.01 11.09
CA ASN A 55 -10.83 -34.19 11.02
C ASN A 55 -11.15 -34.54 9.56
N GLN A 56 -10.98 -35.81 9.21
CA GLN A 56 -11.63 -36.41 8.05
C GLN A 56 -13.07 -36.81 8.43
N LEU A 57 -13.98 -36.76 7.45
CA LEU A 57 -15.26 -37.45 7.47
C LEU A 57 -15.38 -38.29 6.18
N PRO A 58 -16.19 -39.36 6.17
CA PRO A 58 -15.87 -40.55 5.38
C PRO A 58 -16.19 -40.45 3.88
N GLU A 59 -15.49 -41.28 3.09
CA GLU A 59 -15.69 -41.43 1.66
C GLU A 59 -17.08 -42.00 1.32
N THR A 60 -17.84 -41.29 0.49
CA THR A 60 -18.98 -41.84 -0.24
C THR A 60 -18.63 -41.95 -1.72
N LYS A 61 -18.75 -43.16 -2.29
CA LYS A 61 -18.45 -43.40 -3.71
C LYS A 61 -19.40 -42.60 -4.61
N PRO A 62 -18.92 -41.90 -5.65
CA PRO A 62 -19.80 -41.33 -6.66
C PRO A 62 -20.39 -42.45 -7.53
N ALA A 63 -21.71 -42.58 -7.51
CA ALA A 63 -22.44 -43.33 -8.53
C ALA A 63 -22.64 -42.44 -9.76
N SER A 64 -22.59 -43.05 -10.95
CA SER A 64 -22.76 -42.34 -12.22
C SER A 64 -24.23 -42.02 -12.50
N SER A 65 -24.51 -40.80 -12.95
CA SER A 65 -25.83 -40.39 -13.43
C SER A 65 -25.78 -40.07 -14.93
N GLN A 66 -26.44 -40.91 -15.73
CA GLN A 66 -26.96 -40.52 -17.04
C GLN A 66 -28.48 -40.34 -16.96
N PRO A 67 -29.09 -39.54 -17.85
CA PRO A 67 -30.45 -39.03 -17.65
C PRO A 67 -31.56 -39.91 -18.25
N ASN A 68 -32.72 -39.90 -17.57
CA ASN A 68 -34.08 -40.10 -18.10
C ASN A 68 -35.00 -39.26 -17.19
N GLN A 69 -35.97 -38.46 -17.67
CA GLN A 69 -37.16 -38.75 -18.49
C GLN A 69 -38.28 -39.49 -17.75
N VAL A 70 -39.52 -39.26 -18.22
CA VAL A 70 -40.84 -39.67 -17.66
C VAL A 70 -41.21 -38.82 -16.42
N VAL A 71 -42.22 -37.92 -16.42
CA VAL A 71 -43.62 -37.89 -16.90
C VAL A 71 -44.63 -38.46 -15.88
N GLU A 72 -45.60 -37.60 -15.53
CA GLU A 72 -46.92 -37.82 -14.92
C GLU A 72 -47.20 -39.11 -14.11
N THR A 73 -47.61 -38.96 -12.84
CA THR A 73 -49.06 -38.89 -12.50
C THR A 73 -49.31 -38.57 -11.03
N SER A 74 -50.38 -37.79 -10.78
CA SER A 74 -51.03 -37.58 -9.47
C SER A 74 -52.30 -38.48 -9.40
N PRO A 75 -53.27 -38.35 -8.46
CA PRO A 75 -53.29 -37.65 -7.16
C PRO A 75 -53.90 -38.47 -5.98
N LYS A 76 -53.76 -37.95 -4.74
CA LYS A 76 -54.77 -37.74 -3.67
C LYS A 76 -54.04 -37.52 -2.33
N ALA A 77 -54.33 -36.50 -1.51
CA ALA A 77 -55.59 -36.10 -0.85
C ALA A 77 -55.95 -37.03 0.34
N THR A 78 -56.39 -36.54 1.51
CA THR A 78 -56.91 -35.18 1.83
C THR A 78 -56.68 -34.76 3.30
N GLU A 79 -56.65 -33.44 3.53
CA GLU A 79 -57.23 -32.67 4.67
C GLU A 79 -57.03 -33.05 6.16
N THR A 80 -56.48 -32.06 6.90
CA THR A 80 -56.93 -31.62 8.27
C THR A 80 -56.68 -32.57 9.47
N THR A 81 -56.78 -32.16 10.75
CA THR A 81 -57.21 -30.89 11.39
C THR A 81 -56.18 -30.34 12.40
N ASP A 82 -56.29 -29.05 12.69
CA ASP A 82 -55.71 -28.36 13.86
C ASP A 82 -56.29 -28.89 15.20
N THR A 83 -55.51 -28.85 16.29
CA THR A 83 -55.96 -28.48 17.66
C THR A 83 -54.82 -28.50 18.69
N SER A 84 -54.78 -27.47 19.53
CA SER A 84 -54.28 -27.53 20.93
C SER A 84 -55.47 -27.31 21.87
N PRO A 85 -55.48 -27.84 23.12
CA PRO A 85 -55.23 -26.93 24.25
C PRO A 85 -54.63 -27.56 25.54
N LYS A 86 -54.50 -26.69 26.55
CA LYS A 86 -53.84 -26.76 27.87
C LYS A 86 -54.50 -27.63 28.99
N THR A 87 -53.68 -27.89 30.02
CA THR A 87 -53.95 -27.85 31.50
C THR A 87 -54.85 -28.85 32.25
N THR A 88 -54.37 -29.26 33.44
CA THR A 88 -55.11 -29.69 34.66
C THR A 88 -54.27 -29.40 35.94
N GLU A 89 -54.90 -29.35 37.13
CA GLU A 89 -54.29 -28.94 38.44
C GLU A 89 -54.56 -29.95 39.61
N ALA A 90 -54.04 -29.63 40.82
CA ALA A 90 -54.32 -30.19 42.17
C ALA A 90 -53.75 -31.60 42.55
N GLY A 91 -53.45 -31.93 43.83
CA GLY A 91 -53.46 -31.14 45.08
C GLY A 91 -53.08 -31.92 46.39
N ASP A 92 -53.05 -31.22 47.53
CA ASP A 92 -53.22 -31.64 48.96
C ASP A 92 -52.18 -32.41 49.86
N ALA A 93 -51.80 -31.74 50.97
CA ALA A 93 -52.02 -32.10 52.41
C ALA A 93 -51.00 -32.84 53.37
N VAL A 94 -50.64 -32.12 54.47
CA VAL A 94 -50.63 -32.50 55.93
C VAL A 94 -49.37 -33.01 56.72
N LYS A 95 -49.04 -32.20 57.76
CA LYS A 95 -48.31 -32.30 59.07
C LYS A 95 -47.60 -33.58 59.59
N ASN A 96 -46.43 -33.39 60.25
CA ASN A 96 -46.10 -33.70 61.69
C ASN A 96 -44.57 -33.59 62.01
N THR A 97 -43.98 -33.50 63.23
CA THR A 97 -44.27 -32.86 64.56
C THR A 97 -43.03 -32.87 65.51
N ALA A 98 -42.96 -31.95 66.50
CA ALA A 98 -42.27 -32.03 67.82
C ALA A 98 -40.73 -31.82 67.97
N SER A 99 -40.31 -31.49 69.21
CA SER A 99 -38.94 -31.15 69.71
C SER A 99 -38.52 -32.08 70.87
N PRO A 100 -37.34 -31.90 71.54
CA PRO A 100 -37.28 -30.96 72.68
C PRO A 100 -35.92 -30.24 72.94
N GLU A 101 -35.99 -29.20 73.79
CA GLU A 101 -35.08 -28.72 74.87
C GLU A 101 -33.55 -28.95 74.83
N GLY A 102 -32.70 -28.03 75.33
CA GLY A 102 -32.98 -26.79 76.08
C GLY A 102 -31.72 -25.96 76.42
N ASN A 103 -31.90 -24.87 77.18
CA ASN A 103 -30.87 -23.90 77.60
C ASN A 103 -30.52 -24.10 79.09
N PRO A 104 -29.40 -23.58 79.63
CA PRO A 104 -29.54 -22.40 80.51
C PRO A 104 -28.36 -21.42 80.58
N THR A 105 -28.64 -20.30 81.25
CA THR A 105 -27.85 -19.07 81.40
C THR A 105 -26.92 -18.99 82.63
N ALA A 106 -25.76 -18.36 82.41
CA ALA A 106 -25.14 -17.26 83.18
C ALA A 106 -24.59 -17.40 84.63
N ALA A 107 -23.59 -16.54 84.89
CA ALA A 107 -23.43 -15.63 86.07
C ALA A 107 -22.23 -15.80 87.03
N THR A 108 -21.36 -14.77 87.06
CA THR A 108 -20.67 -14.19 88.26
C THR A 108 -19.58 -15.02 89.00
N LYS A 109 -18.58 -14.47 89.73
CA LYS A 109 -18.16 -13.08 90.06
C LYS A 109 -16.70 -13.01 90.60
N ASP A 110 -16.11 -11.81 90.62
CA ASP A 110 -15.12 -11.26 91.59
C ASP A 110 -13.73 -11.95 91.77
N SER A 111 -12.61 -11.26 92.10
CA SER A 111 -12.32 -9.81 92.19
C SER A 111 -10.81 -9.45 92.32
N SER A 112 -10.43 -8.25 91.84
CA SER A 112 -9.24 -7.43 92.21
C SER A 112 -7.84 -7.88 91.70
N SER A 113 -6.84 -7.00 91.46
CA SER A 113 -6.69 -5.56 91.73
C SER A 113 -5.73 -4.81 90.73
N SER A 114 -5.80 -3.47 90.67
CA SER A 114 -4.68 -2.49 90.42
C SER A 114 -3.85 -2.51 89.11
N VAL A 115 -3.57 -1.41 88.35
CA VAL A 115 -4.06 0.00 88.26
C VAL A 115 -3.74 0.60 86.85
N SER A 116 -4.38 1.74 86.50
CA SER A 116 -3.90 2.89 85.67
C SER A 116 -3.48 2.78 84.17
N LYS A 117 -4.44 3.09 83.27
CA LYS A 117 -4.58 4.32 82.43
C LYS A 117 -3.68 4.64 81.19
N VAL A 118 -4.37 5.10 80.12
CA VAL A 118 -3.98 5.95 78.94
C VAL A 118 -3.69 5.28 77.57
N ASP A 119 -4.66 5.46 76.67
CA ASP A 119 -4.73 5.74 75.21
C ASP A 119 -3.68 5.31 74.13
N ASP A 120 -4.28 4.98 72.97
CA ASP A 120 -3.90 5.21 71.55
C ASP A 120 -2.70 4.56 70.84
N GLY A 121 -2.98 4.11 69.60
CA GLY A 121 -2.05 4.17 68.46
C GLY A 121 -1.25 2.89 68.13
N PRO A 122 -1.75 1.98 67.26
CA PRO A 122 -0.93 0.92 66.68
C PRO A 122 0.13 1.51 65.74
N LYS A 123 1.42 1.22 66.00
CA LYS A 123 2.56 1.74 65.25
C LYS A 123 2.65 1.13 63.85
N ALA A 124 2.83 1.97 62.83
CA ALA A 124 3.32 1.54 61.53
C ALA A 124 4.84 1.29 61.58
N VAL A 125 5.30 0.18 60.99
CA VAL A 125 6.72 -0.05 60.71
C VAL A 125 7.05 0.57 59.36
N LYS A 126 8.12 1.37 59.30
CA LYS A 126 8.69 1.88 58.05
C LYS A 126 9.96 1.11 57.73
N GLU A 127 10.00 0.49 56.57
CA GLU A 127 11.23 0.31 55.79
C GLU A 127 10.99 0.90 54.41
N ALA A 128 11.97 1.65 53.90
CA ALA A 128 11.95 2.24 52.57
C ALA A 128 13.38 2.15 52.01
N VAL A 129 13.51 1.84 50.72
CA VAL A 129 14.79 1.60 50.07
C VAL A 129 15.29 2.89 49.43
N GLU A 130 16.52 3.30 49.76
CA GLU A 130 17.20 4.40 49.07
C GLU A 130 17.95 3.88 47.83
N GLU A 131 17.68 4.43 46.65
CA GLU A 131 18.54 4.28 45.47
C GLU A 131 19.59 5.39 45.46
N THR A 132 20.85 5.03 45.71
CA THR A 132 21.97 5.99 45.80
C THR A 132 22.55 6.32 44.43
N THR A 133 22.44 7.57 43.97
CA THR A 133 23.18 8.05 42.79
C THR A 133 24.60 8.50 43.15
N THR A 134 25.60 7.97 42.44
CA THR A 134 27.02 8.24 42.73
C THR A 134 27.45 9.64 42.28
N ASN A 135 28.12 10.39 43.14
CA ASN A 135 28.78 11.64 42.78
C ASN A 135 30.00 11.38 41.87
N LEU A 136 30.06 12.03 40.71
CA LEU A 136 31.17 11.92 39.76
C LEU A 136 32.38 12.77 40.16
N VAL A 137 32.16 13.84 40.93
CA VAL A 137 33.23 14.64 41.55
C VAL A 137 33.82 13.85 42.72
N LYS A 138 35.15 13.80 42.79
CA LYS A 138 35.90 13.11 43.85
C LYS A 138 36.30 14.11 44.91
N ASN A 139 36.21 13.73 46.19
CA ASN A 139 36.67 14.57 47.30
C ASN A 139 36.10 16.01 47.23
N GLY A 140 34.83 16.15 46.83
CA GLY A 140 34.14 17.44 46.69
C GLY A 140 33.70 18.05 48.03
N ASP A 141 33.70 17.22 49.06
CA ASP A 141 33.67 17.53 50.49
C ASP A 141 35.05 17.93 51.05
N PHE A 142 36.10 17.91 50.22
CA PHE A 142 37.49 18.28 50.52
C PHE A 142 38.14 17.65 51.78
N THR A 143 37.52 16.65 52.43
CA THR A 143 38.01 16.05 53.68
C THR A 143 39.36 15.34 53.52
N THR A 144 39.69 14.87 52.32
CA THR A 144 40.95 14.17 52.04
C THR A 144 41.98 15.12 51.43
N THR A 145 43.12 15.29 52.09
CA THR A 145 44.21 16.14 51.59
C THR A 145 45.44 15.35 51.12
N THR A 146 46.30 16.02 50.37
CA THR A 146 47.54 15.48 49.79
C THR A 146 48.68 16.49 49.90
N LYS A 147 49.90 16.09 49.56
CA LYS A 147 51.09 16.95 49.62
C LYS A 147 50.96 18.13 48.64
N THR A 148 51.21 19.33 49.14
CA THR A 148 51.08 20.61 48.44
C THR A 148 51.83 20.64 47.10
N SER A 149 51.18 21.16 46.06
CA SER A 149 51.73 21.32 44.71
C SER A 149 51.04 22.46 43.95
N GLY A 150 51.49 22.78 42.73
CA GLY A 150 50.80 23.73 41.84
C GLY A 150 50.76 25.17 42.36
N ALA A 151 49.60 25.63 42.79
CA ALA A 151 49.35 26.93 43.42
C ALA A 151 48.64 26.81 44.78
N TRP A 152 48.53 25.59 45.33
CA TRP A 152 48.14 25.38 46.72
C TRP A 152 49.19 26.01 47.65
N SER A 153 48.75 26.75 48.67
CA SER A 153 49.60 27.45 49.65
C SER A 153 49.53 26.84 51.06
N GLY A 154 48.73 25.78 51.24
CA GLY A 154 48.53 25.07 52.50
C GLY A 154 48.32 23.58 52.25
N GLN A 155 47.32 22.97 52.88
CA GLN A 155 46.93 21.60 52.50
C GLN A 155 46.29 21.61 51.10
N ALA A 156 46.66 20.66 50.25
CA ALA A 156 46.05 20.50 48.93
C ALA A 156 44.92 19.48 48.99
N ALA A 157 43.78 19.75 48.36
CA ALA A 157 42.74 18.73 48.21
C ALA A 157 43.24 17.60 47.31
N LYS A 158 43.06 16.34 47.74
CA LYS A 158 43.34 15.17 46.91
C LYS A 158 42.42 15.17 45.69
N ASP A 159 42.93 14.70 44.55
CA ASP A 159 42.23 14.60 43.25
C ASP A 159 41.83 15.95 42.60
N TRP A 160 42.22 17.10 43.18
CA TRP A 160 41.99 18.45 42.64
C TRP A 160 43.29 19.18 42.26
N GLU A 161 43.31 19.77 41.06
CA GLU A 161 44.45 20.56 40.55
C GLU A 161 44.17 22.08 40.60
N THR A 162 45.22 22.90 40.57
CA THR A 162 45.11 24.37 40.57
C THR A 162 45.68 24.99 39.29
N TRP A 163 44.91 25.87 38.65
CA TRP A 163 45.38 26.69 37.54
C TRP A 163 45.32 28.19 37.87
N VAL A 164 46.46 28.88 37.75
CA VAL A 164 46.60 30.33 37.88
C VAL A 164 47.05 30.87 36.51
N PRO A 165 46.42 31.92 35.96
CA PRO A 165 46.87 32.54 34.70
C PRO A 165 48.31 33.07 34.80
N GLY A 166 49.09 32.94 33.73
CA GLY A 166 50.52 33.33 33.74
C GLY A 166 50.81 34.82 34.00
N ASN A 167 49.80 35.69 33.89
CA ASN A 167 49.88 37.12 34.21
C ASN A 167 49.44 37.44 35.66
N VAL A 168 49.09 36.43 36.47
CA VAL A 168 48.63 36.59 37.85
C VAL A 168 49.68 36.05 38.80
N LYS A 169 50.14 36.93 39.70
CA LYS A 169 51.08 36.61 40.76
C LYS A 169 50.48 35.59 41.73
N LYS A 170 51.24 34.53 42.05
CA LYS A 170 50.77 33.50 42.99
C LYS A 170 50.69 34.05 44.41
N GLU A 171 51.62 34.93 44.77
CA GLU A 171 51.75 35.57 46.08
C GLU A 171 50.61 36.55 46.44
N ASN A 172 49.78 36.96 45.47
CA ASN A 172 48.62 37.83 45.71
C ASN A 172 47.54 37.15 46.56
N GLY A 173 47.42 35.83 46.47
CA GLY A 173 46.39 35.03 47.11
C GLY A 173 46.87 33.68 47.64
N LYS A 174 45.98 32.96 48.31
CA LYS A 174 46.22 31.69 48.99
C LYS A 174 45.08 30.72 48.67
N VAL A 175 45.43 29.45 48.49
CA VAL A 175 44.52 28.34 48.17
C VAL A 175 44.88 27.18 49.07
N THR A 176 43.99 26.75 49.94
CA THR A 176 44.24 25.74 50.98
C THR A 176 42.97 24.99 51.31
N VAL A 177 43.07 23.78 51.84
CA VAL A 177 41.98 23.10 52.52
C VAL A 177 42.08 23.41 54.01
N ASP A 178 41.11 24.16 54.53
CA ASP A 178 41.03 24.54 55.94
C ASP A 178 39.73 23.98 56.52
N ASN A 179 39.81 23.24 57.64
CA ASN A 179 38.67 22.59 58.29
C ASN A 179 37.78 21.74 57.34
N GLY A 180 38.40 21.06 56.38
CA GLY A 180 37.68 20.24 55.39
C GLY A 180 36.99 21.04 54.29
N ARG A 181 37.35 22.31 54.06
CA ARG A 181 36.72 23.16 53.03
C ARG A 181 37.78 23.80 52.14
N LEU A 182 37.53 23.92 50.84
CA LEU A 182 38.41 24.67 49.94
C LEU A 182 38.32 26.15 50.29
N HIS A 183 39.36 26.71 50.90
CA HIS A 183 39.50 28.11 51.24
C HIS A 183 40.42 28.83 50.24
N ILE A 184 39.90 29.90 49.63
CA ILE A 184 40.65 30.84 48.79
C ILE A 184 40.57 32.22 49.42
N SER A 185 41.72 32.83 49.71
CA SER A 185 41.82 34.18 50.29
C SER A 185 42.83 35.03 49.53
N SER A 186 42.56 36.33 49.40
CA SER A 186 43.41 37.25 48.63
C SER A 186 43.43 38.66 49.20
N THR A 187 44.61 39.28 49.22
CA THR A 187 44.84 40.66 49.69
C THR A 187 45.09 41.66 48.56
N ASP A 188 45.39 41.16 47.36
CA ASP A 188 45.41 41.92 46.10
C ASP A 188 44.54 41.19 45.06
N THR A 189 44.38 41.74 43.85
CA THR A 189 43.57 41.13 42.79
C THR A 189 44.17 39.78 42.39
N TYR A 190 43.39 38.72 42.53
CA TYR A 190 43.82 37.35 42.27
C TYR A 190 42.79 36.57 41.45
N ARG A 191 43.28 35.60 40.67
CA ARG A 191 42.47 34.70 39.86
C ARG A 191 43.06 33.30 39.88
N VAL A 192 42.25 32.31 40.23
CA VAL A 192 42.62 30.90 40.26
C VAL A 192 41.39 30.04 39.95
N ALA A 193 41.63 28.90 39.30
CA ALA A 193 40.69 27.79 39.23
C ALA A 193 41.22 26.61 40.04
N VAL A 194 40.37 25.99 40.86
CA VAL A 194 40.61 24.65 41.43
C VAL A 194 39.73 23.68 40.66
N HIS A 195 40.30 22.66 40.02
CA HIS A 195 39.58 21.87 39.02
C HIS A 195 39.84 20.37 39.02
N GLN A 196 38.81 19.63 38.61
CA GLN A 196 38.84 18.19 38.33
C GLN A 196 38.16 17.94 36.97
N THR A 197 38.61 16.93 36.23
CA THR A 197 37.89 16.38 35.08
C THR A 197 37.14 15.10 35.50
N VAL A 198 35.90 14.95 35.04
CA VAL A 198 35.03 13.79 35.29
C VAL A 198 34.50 13.20 33.99
N ASP A 199 34.31 11.89 33.91
CA ASP A 199 33.67 11.23 32.77
C ASP A 199 32.14 11.43 32.81
N VAL A 200 31.51 11.63 31.65
CA VAL A 200 30.05 11.84 31.51
C VAL A 200 29.49 11.14 30.27
N ASP A 201 28.26 10.64 30.39
CA ASP A 201 27.43 10.13 29.30
C ASP A 201 26.62 11.30 28.69
N PRO A 202 26.76 11.59 27.39
CA PRO A 202 26.08 12.71 26.74
C PRO A 202 24.56 12.54 26.60
N SER A 203 24.03 11.33 26.82
CA SER A 203 22.58 11.07 26.75
C SER A 203 21.82 11.51 28.01
N LYS A 204 22.54 11.89 29.07
CA LYS A 204 22.02 12.18 30.40
C LYS A 204 22.08 13.66 30.76
N LYS A 205 21.17 14.08 31.64
CA LYS A 205 21.25 15.36 32.37
C LYS A 205 22.07 15.17 33.65
N TYR A 206 22.66 16.24 34.16
CA TYR A 206 23.46 16.23 35.39
C TYR A 206 23.04 17.36 36.33
N LEU A 207 23.11 17.15 37.64
CA LEU A 207 22.90 18.19 38.63
C LEU A 207 24.26 18.56 39.21
N LEU A 208 24.73 19.76 38.88
CA LEU A 208 25.81 20.39 39.61
C LEU A 208 25.24 20.96 40.91
N GLY A 209 25.94 20.75 42.02
CA GLY A 209 25.66 21.40 43.29
C GLY A 209 26.95 21.69 44.05
N TYR A 210 27.01 22.81 44.77
CA TYR A 210 28.12 23.14 45.68
C TYR A 210 27.66 24.16 46.72
N ASP A 211 28.26 24.11 47.91
CA ASP A 211 28.14 25.18 48.90
C ASP A 211 29.20 26.23 48.68
N VAL A 212 28.84 27.50 48.88
CA VAL A 212 29.78 28.62 48.79
C VAL A 212 29.48 29.66 49.86
N GLU A 213 30.55 30.09 50.51
CA GLU A 213 30.57 31.14 51.53
C GLU A 213 31.63 32.16 51.12
N THR A 214 31.27 33.44 51.02
CA THR A 214 32.21 34.52 50.73
C THR A 214 32.23 35.49 51.89
N LYS A 215 33.38 36.14 52.13
CA LYS A 215 33.53 37.19 53.12
C LYS A 215 34.33 38.36 52.55
N ASP A 216 33.71 39.53 52.62
CA ASP A 216 34.24 40.84 52.22
C ASP A 216 34.79 40.87 50.78
N LEU A 217 34.25 39.98 49.92
CA LEU A 217 34.78 39.66 48.61
C LEU A 217 34.41 40.72 47.55
N LYS A 218 35.42 41.45 47.07
CA LYS A 218 35.33 42.53 46.07
C LYS A 218 35.98 42.08 44.76
N GLY A 219 35.47 42.52 43.63
CA GLY A 219 35.88 42.05 42.29
C GLY A 219 34.75 41.28 41.60
N SER A 220 35.08 40.38 40.67
CA SER A 220 34.05 39.60 39.96
C SER A 220 33.35 38.57 40.85
N GLY A 221 34.03 38.04 41.86
CA GLY A 221 33.52 37.03 42.80
C GLY A 221 33.94 35.59 42.48
N VAL A 222 33.28 34.64 43.15
CA VAL A 222 33.45 33.19 42.96
C VAL A 222 32.31 32.60 42.13
N ARG A 223 32.61 31.63 41.26
CA ARG A 223 31.62 30.83 40.51
C ARG A 223 32.20 29.46 40.14
N VAL A 224 31.39 28.59 39.57
CA VAL A 224 31.87 27.39 38.87
C VAL A 224 31.77 27.61 37.36
N ARG A 225 32.77 27.13 36.63
CA ARG A 225 32.78 27.03 35.16
C ARG A 225 32.89 25.56 34.77
N LEU A 226 32.18 25.16 33.73
CA LEU A 226 32.25 23.81 33.17
C LEU A 226 32.38 23.89 31.65
N HIS A 227 33.14 22.97 31.05
CA HIS A 227 33.23 22.83 29.59
C HIS A 227 33.43 21.38 29.19
N GLY A 228 32.91 21.03 28.01
CA GLY A 228 32.95 19.69 27.46
C GLY A 228 34.29 19.37 26.81
N LEU A 229 34.77 18.14 27.05
CA LEU A 229 35.98 17.56 26.49
C LEU A 229 35.66 16.25 25.75
N THR A 230 36.53 15.87 24.81
CA THR A 230 36.54 14.55 24.18
C THR A 230 36.96 13.44 25.17
N ALA A 231 36.87 12.17 24.78
CA ALA A 231 37.31 11.05 25.60
C ALA A 231 38.82 11.11 25.93
N GLU A 232 39.61 11.69 25.03
CA GLU A 232 41.05 11.93 25.18
C GLU A 232 41.38 13.14 26.08
N GLY A 233 40.37 13.89 26.56
CA GLY A 233 40.55 15.05 27.41
C GLY A 233 40.94 16.34 26.68
N LYS A 234 40.68 16.44 25.37
CA LYS A 234 40.83 17.69 24.60
C LYS A 234 39.53 18.50 24.64
N ASP A 235 39.64 19.82 24.58
CA ASP A 235 38.48 20.69 24.40
C ASP A 235 37.68 20.34 23.14
N LEU A 236 36.35 20.48 23.21
CA LEU A 236 35.48 20.50 22.03
C LEU A 236 35.62 21.83 21.28
N GLU A 237 35.37 21.83 19.97
CA GLU A 237 35.33 23.06 19.16
C GLU A 237 33.97 23.18 18.44
N PRO A 238 33.22 24.29 18.61
CA PRO A 238 33.55 25.45 19.43
C PRO A 238 33.51 25.15 20.94
N LYS A 239 34.33 25.88 21.72
CA LYS A 239 34.36 25.77 23.20
C LYS A 239 33.15 26.41 23.85
N GLU A 240 32.17 25.59 24.21
CA GLU A 240 31.01 25.99 25.00
C GLU A 240 31.30 25.93 26.50
N PHE A 241 31.09 27.05 27.21
CA PHE A 241 31.29 27.16 28.65
C PHE A 241 29.95 27.34 29.38
N ILE A 242 29.64 26.43 30.29
CA ILE A 242 28.57 26.59 31.27
C ILE A 242 29.14 27.36 32.47
N HIS A 243 28.39 28.33 32.97
CA HIS A 243 28.78 29.17 34.11
C HIS A 243 27.67 29.25 35.14
N THR A 244 28.03 29.15 36.42
CA THR A 244 27.13 29.51 37.53
C THR A 244 27.21 31.02 37.82
N PRO A 245 26.20 31.63 38.47
CA PRO A 245 26.22 33.05 38.83
C PRO A 245 27.33 33.39 39.84
N PHE A 246 27.97 34.54 39.66
CA PHE A 246 29.00 35.04 40.57
C PHE A 246 28.47 35.33 41.99
N LYS A 247 29.25 34.91 42.99
CA LYS A 247 29.02 35.17 44.41
C LYS A 247 30.08 36.13 44.94
N ASN A 248 29.64 37.22 45.56
CA ASN A 248 30.48 38.35 46.00
C ASN A 248 29.91 38.99 47.28
N GLY A 249 30.69 39.89 47.89
CA GLY A 249 30.41 40.46 49.20
C GLY A 249 30.57 39.41 50.31
N SER A 250 29.70 39.48 51.31
CA SER A 250 29.61 38.51 52.41
C SER A 250 28.30 37.72 52.30
N LYS A 251 28.39 36.44 51.93
CA LYS A 251 27.24 35.55 51.61
C LYS A 251 27.52 34.12 52.02
N LYS A 252 26.47 33.32 52.22
CA LYS A 252 26.55 31.86 52.40
C LYS A 252 25.32 31.20 51.78
N GLU A 253 25.50 30.32 50.81
CA GLU A 253 24.41 29.67 50.08
C GLU A 253 24.83 28.36 49.39
N ARG A 254 23.89 27.44 49.26
CA ARG A 254 23.95 26.29 48.36
C ARG A 254 23.60 26.76 46.95
N VAL A 255 24.38 26.37 45.95
CA VAL A 255 24.13 26.68 44.53
C VAL A 255 23.97 25.37 43.77
N GLU A 256 22.84 25.20 43.08
CA GLU A 256 22.56 24.03 42.26
C GLU A 256 22.09 24.43 40.85
N GLN A 257 22.47 23.64 39.85
CA GLN A 257 22.18 23.91 38.45
C GLN A 257 22.10 22.60 37.64
N VAL A 258 20.96 22.38 36.98
CA VAL A 258 20.81 21.27 36.03
C VAL A 258 21.56 21.60 34.74
N LEU A 259 22.33 20.63 34.26
CA LEU A 259 23.15 20.69 33.06
C LEU A 259 22.60 19.70 32.02
N THR A 260 22.65 20.11 30.76
CA THR A 260 22.72 19.19 29.62
C THR A 260 24.06 19.42 28.93
N VAL A 261 24.73 18.37 28.48
CA VAL A 261 26.03 18.48 27.79
C VAL A 261 25.87 18.19 26.29
N SER A 262 26.77 18.75 25.46
CA SER A 262 26.78 18.47 24.01
C SER A 262 26.86 16.95 23.72
N PRO A 263 26.18 16.44 22.66
CA PRO A 263 26.30 15.05 22.22
C PRO A 263 27.73 14.54 21.95
N GLN A 264 28.69 15.46 21.81
CA GLN A 264 30.11 15.19 21.58
C GLN A 264 30.93 15.10 22.88
N THR A 265 30.42 15.60 24.00
CA THR A 265 31.08 15.56 25.31
C THR A 265 31.21 14.11 25.81
N ARG A 266 32.40 13.74 26.28
CA ARG A 266 32.62 12.47 27.02
C ARG A 266 33.27 12.69 28.39
N LYS A 267 33.88 13.86 28.59
CA LYS A 267 34.41 14.32 29.86
C LYS A 267 33.96 15.76 30.09
N LEU A 268 33.70 16.12 31.34
CA LEU A 268 33.37 17.48 31.75
C LEU A 268 34.48 17.98 32.68
N LYS A 269 35.07 19.14 32.38
CA LYS A 269 36.01 19.78 33.32
C LYS A 269 35.24 20.70 34.25
N VAL A 270 35.26 20.40 35.55
CA VAL A 270 34.61 21.19 36.61
C VAL A 270 35.65 22.11 37.23
N GLU A 271 35.43 23.43 37.16
CA GLU A 271 36.42 24.43 37.59
C GLU A 271 35.80 25.43 38.58
N LEU A 272 36.27 25.37 39.82
CA LEU A 272 35.91 26.27 40.91
C LEU A 272 36.73 27.55 40.78
N PHE A 273 36.13 28.61 40.25
CA PHE A 273 36.80 29.87 39.94
C PHE A 273 36.66 30.90 41.05
N PHE A 274 37.79 31.41 41.50
CA PHE A 274 37.92 32.72 42.14
C PHE A 274 38.43 33.68 41.05
N GLU A 275 37.61 34.65 40.63
CA GLU A 275 37.83 35.44 39.41
C GLU A 275 38.11 36.90 39.76
N ASN A 276 39.34 37.37 39.50
CA ASN A 276 39.82 38.75 39.64
C ASN A 276 39.26 39.46 40.89
N SER A 277 39.54 38.90 42.07
CA SER A 277 38.91 39.32 43.33
C SER A 277 39.89 39.49 44.49
N ILE A 278 39.43 40.18 45.54
CA ILE A 278 40.11 40.50 46.80
C ILE A 278 39.14 40.21 47.94
N GLY A 279 39.56 39.52 49.01
CA GLY A 279 38.68 39.01 50.06
C GLY A 279 38.80 37.49 50.21
N GLN A 280 37.79 36.84 50.80
CA GLN A 280 37.84 35.41 51.16
C GLN A 280 36.63 34.64 50.62
N ALA A 281 36.83 33.37 50.31
CA ALA A 281 35.76 32.44 49.94
C ALA A 281 36.09 30.99 50.36
N TRP A 282 35.06 30.26 50.78
CA TRP A 282 35.09 28.83 51.07
C TRP A 282 34.10 28.11 50.16
N LEU A 283 34.52 27.01 49.54
CA LEU A 283 33.67 26.09 48.77
C LEU A 283 33.69 24.71 49.40
N ASP A 284 32.57 24.00 49.28
CA ASP A 284 32.33 22.74 49.98
C ASP A 284 31.22 21.91 49.27
N ASN A 285 31.06 20.64 49.63
CA ASN A 285 30.04 19.71 49.15
C ASN A 285 29.82 19.71 47.62
N VAL A 286 30.92 19.77 46.85
CA VAL A 286 30.87 19.83 45.39
C VAL A 286 30.43 18.49 44.81
N SER A 287 29.31 18.52 44.11
CA SER A 287 28.63 17.35 43.55
C SER A 287 28.31 17.53 42.08
N LEU A 288 28.58 16.51 41.27
CA LEU A 288 27.99 16.32 39.96
C LEU A 288 27.37 14.92 39.92
N VAL A 289 26.05 14.85 40.06
CA VAL A 289 25.29 13.59 40.01
C VAL A 289 24.45 13.53 38.73
N GLU A 290 24.02 12.34 38.33
CA GLU A 290 23.02 12.18 37.28
C GLU A 290 21.70 12.85 37.70
N HIS A 291 21.22 13.79 36.90
CA HIS A 291 19.94 14.43 37.13
C HIS A 291 18.83 13.61 36.48
N ILE A 292 18.34 12.63 37.24
CA ILE A 292 17.00 12.10 37.03
C ILE A 292 16.04 13.25 37.32
N GLU A 293 15.31 13.70 36.30
CA GLU A 293 14.23 14.68 36.50
C GLU A 293 13.14 14.02 37.34
N LYS A 294 13.14 14.36 38.64
CA LYS A 294 11.97 14.18 39.51
C LYS A 294 10.85 15.07 39.01
N VAL A 295 10.13 14.59 37.98
CA VAL A 295 8.73 14.96 37.77
C VAL A 295 8.05 14.78 39.12
N PRO A 296 7.41 15.82 39.67
CA PRO A 296 7.22 15.93 41.10
C PRO A 296 6.55 14.69 41.70
N GLU A 297 7.20 14.14 42.73
CA GLU A 297 6.51 13.40 43.79
C GLU A 297 5.69 14.39 44.62
N THR A 298 4.70 15.03 43.96
CA THR A 298 3.36 15.02 44.55
C THR A 298 3.12 13.56 44.94
N PRO A 299 2.68 13.26 46.18
CA PRO A 299 2.15 11.92 46.41
C PRO A 299 1.06 11.67 45.36
N GLU A 300 0.87 10.43 44.91
CA GLU A 300 -0.43 10.06 44.36
C GLU A 300 -1.46 10.13 45.50
N GLN A 301 -1.95 11.34 45.77
CA GLN A 301 -3.37 11.56 45.59
C GLN A 301 -3.72 10.91 44.24
N LYS A 302 -4.23 9.67 44.30
CA LYS A 302 -5.12 9.16 43.25
C LYS A 302 -6.01 10.34 42.86
N PRO A 303 -6.00 10.79 41.59
CA PRO A 303 -6.67 12.05 41.21
C PRO A 303 -8.09 12.00 41.76
N GLU A 304 -8.42 12.93 42.67
CA GLU A 304 -9.44 12.71 43.71
C GLU A 304 -10.70 12.12 43.05
N PRO A 305 -11.03 10.84 43.39
CA PRO A 305 -11.66 9.95 42.43
C PRO A 305 -12.98 10.56 42.00
N ALA A 306 -13.07 10.88 40.70
CA ALA A 306 -13.96 11.89 40.14
C ALA A 306 -15.30 12.00 40.88
N GLN A 307 -15.66 13.21 41.31
CA GLN A 307 -16.84 13.41 42.15
C GLN A 307 -18.08 12.82 41.45
N PRO A 308 -18.87 11.97 42.13
CA PRO A 308 -19.98 11.26 41.51
C PRO A 308 -21.04 12.21 41.00
N GLU A 309 -21.72 11.81 39.93
CA GLU A 309 -22.65 12.64 39.18
C GLU A 309 -23.76 13.23 40.07
N SER A 310 -24.04 14.51 39.92
CA SER A 310 -25.02 15.27 40.70
C SER A 310 -25.73 16.32 39.84
N GLY A 311 -26.86 16.85 40.32
CA GLY A 311 -27.65 17.85 39.58
C GLY A 311 -28.53 17.23 38.49
N GLN A 312 -28.42 17.72 37.26
CA GLN A 312 -29.20 17.27 36.10
C GLN A 312 -28.29 16.89 34.94
N ILE A 313 -28.53 15.74 34.32
CA ILE A 313 -27.86 15.29 33.09
C ILE A 313 -28.91 15.15 31.99
N THR A 314 -28.75 15.90 30.91
CA THR A 314 -29.60 15.77 29.71
C THR A 314 -28.94 14.86 28.68
N LEU A 315 -29.68 13.88 28.17
CA LEU A 315 -29.21 12.91 27.17
C LEU A 315 -30.21 12.83 26.00
N ALA A 316 -29.71 12.82 24.77
CA ALA A 316 -30.54 12.56 23.59
C ALA A 316 -30.73 11.04 23.40
N SER A 317 -31.89 10.60 22.93
CA SER A 317 -32.24 9.18 22.82
C SER A 317 -31.39 8.35 21.84
N ASN A 318 -30.51 8.98 21.04
CA ASN A 318 -29.52 8.35 20.16
C ASN A 318 -28.09 8.34 20.74
N LYS A 319 -27.89 8.81 21.99
CA LYS A 319 -26.62 8.81 22.72
C LYS A 319 -26.74 7.96 23.97
N VAL A 320 -25.61 7.46 24.48
CA VAL A 320 -25.52 6.85 25.82
C VAL A 320 -24.76 7.77 26.76
N TYR A 321 -25.04 7.69 28.06
CA TYR A 321 -24.19 8.32 29.06
C TYR A 321 -23.20 7.28 29.60
N LEU A 322 -21.93 7.68 29.68
CA LEU A 322 -20.85 6.89 30.25
C LEU A 322 -20.51 7.49 31.63
N PRO A 323 -20.90 6.84 32.73
CA PRO A 323 -20.58 7.32 34.07
C PRO A 323 -19.09 7.58 34.28
N THR A 324 -18.78 8.65 35.00
CA THR A 324 -17.42 9.12 35.33
C THR A 324 -16.73 8.19 36.33
N ARG A 325 -17.52 7.46 37.10
CA ARG A 325 -17.09 6.52 38.14
C ARG A 325 -17.62 5.11 37.89
N PRO A 326 -17.06 4.38 36.91
CA PRO A 326 -17.47 3.01 36.60
C PRO A 326 -17.21 1.99 37.73
N ASP A 327 -16.52 2.41 38.80
CA ASP A 327 -16.35 1.67 40.06
C ASP A 327 -17.55 1.77 41.03
N LEU A 328 -18.50 2.69 40.78
CA LEU A 328 -19.69 2.91 41.61
C LEU A 328 -20.94 2.20 41.06
N THR A 329 -21.91 1.95 41.94
CA THR A 329 -23.20 1.33 41.58
C THR A 329 -24.25 2.39 41.31
N TYR A 330 -24.97 2.28 40.19
CA TYR A 330 -26.00 3.22 39.76
C TYR A 330 -27.38 2.54 39.78
N LYS A 331 -28.37 3.16 40.44
CA LYS A 331 -29.75 2.66 40.52
C LYS A 331 -30.69 3.67 39.87
N ILE A 332 -31.48 3.23 38.89
CA ILE A 332 -32.40 4.09 38.12
C ILE A 332 -33.80 3.94 38.71
N ALA A 333 -34.42 5.06 39.12
CA ALA A 333 -35.73 5.05 39.78
C ALA A 333 -36.89 4.64 38.85
N ASN A 334 -36.81 4.96 37.56
CA ASN A 334 -37.78 4.55 36.55
C ASN A 334 -37.07 3.87 35.36
N SER A 335 -37.05 2.53 35.37
CA SER A 335 -36.42 1.70 34.35
C SER A 335 -37.11 1.69 32.98
N ALA A 336 -38.25 2.36 32.81
CA ALA A 336 -38.87 2.59 31.50
C ALA A 336 -38.24 3.78 30.73
N ILE A 337 -37.55 4.68 31.44
CA ILE A 337 -36.88 5.85 30.86
C ILE A 337 -35.45 5.52 30.42
N ALA A 338 -34.71 4.76 31.23
CA ALA A 338 -33.34 4.35 30.96
C ALA A 338 -32.99 3.03 31.66
N THR A 339 -31.95 2.35 31.15
CA THR A 339 -31.37 1.14 31.77
C THR A 339 -29.85 1.31 31.99
N LEU A 340 -29.30 0.58 32.97
CA LEU A 340 -27.86 0.44 33.19
C LEU A 340 -27.42 -0.92 32.66
N GLU A 341 -26.62 -0.93 31.59
CA GLU A 341 -26.04 -2.15 31.03
C GLU A 341 -24.50 -2.03 31.09
N LYS A 342 -23.82 -2.99 31.73
CA LYS A 342 -22.33 -3.09 31.76
C LYS A 342 -21.59 -1.79 32.14
N GLY A 343 -22.19 -0.92 32.97
CA GLY A 343 -21.61 0.38 33.34
C GLY A 343 -21.83 1.51 32.31
N ILE A 344 -22.90 1.39 31.52
CA ILE A 344 -23.35 2.35 30.50
C ILE A 344 -24.83 2.66 30.77
N LEU A 345 -25.20 3.94 30.84
CA LEU A 345 -26.59 4.36 30.96
C LEU A 345 -27.19 4.57 29.56
N ARG A 346 -28.10 3.68 29.16
CA ARG A 346 -28.80 3.72 27.87
C ARG A 346 -30.21 4.31 28.04
N PRO A 347 -30.59 5.33 27.27
CA PRO A 347 -31.98 5.80 27.24
C PRO A 347 -32.88 4.77 26.55
N LEU A 348 -34.16 4.74 26.94
CA LEU A 348 -35.20 3.87 26.38
C LEU A 348 -36.39 4.68 25.89
N THR A 349 -36.88 5.61 26.72
CA THR A 349 -38.04 6.46 26.42
C THR A 349 -37.77 7.90 26.84
N GLU A 350 -38.34 8.87 26.12
CA GLU A 350 -38.31 10.29 26.52
C GLU A 350 -39.00 10.50 27.88
N GLY A 351 -38.40 11.33 28.73
CA GLY A 351 -38.89 11.63 30.07
C GLY A 351 -37.77 11.90 31.07
N LYS A 352 -38.07 11.66 32.35
CA LYS A 352 -37.16 11.95 33.47
C LYS A 352 -37.12 10.79 34.46
N THR A 353 -35.95 10.53 35.02
CA THR A 353 -35.76 9.59 36.13
C THR A 353 -34.66 10.09 37.06
N GLN A 354 -34.81 9.88 38.37
CA GLN A 354 -33.66 9.98 39.27
C GLN A 354 -32.72 8.80 39.01
N VAL A 355 -31.42 9.04 39.14
CA VAL A 355 -30.37 8.02 39.21
C VAL A 355 -29.62 8.23 40.53
N GLU A 356 -29.54 7.18 41.33
CA GLU A 356 -28.86 7.19 42.63
C GLU A 356 -27.52 6.47 42.53
N VAL A 357 -26.47 7.10 43.08
CA VAL A 357 -25.08 6.63 42.97
C VAL A 357 -24.60 6.13 44.33
N TYR A 358 -24.01 4.94 44.36
CA TYR A 358 -23.62 4.23 45.58
C TYR A 358 -22.16 3.77 45.55
N ASP A 359 -21.41 3.98 46.64
CA ASP A 359 -20.23 3.18 46.97
C ASP A 359 -20.70 2.01 47.86
N LYS A 360 -20.72 0.80 47.27
CA LYS A 360 -21.32 -0.42 47.85
C LYS A 360 -22.78 -0.15 48.25
N ASP A 361 -23.07 -0.08 49.55
CA ASP A 361 -24.40 0.14 50.11
C ASP A 361 -24.67 1.61 50.50
N THR A 362 -23.63 2.46 50.53
CA THR A 362 -23.74 3.87 50.91
C THR A 362 -24.09 4.72 49.69
N LYS A 363 -25.23 5.42 49.71
CA LYS A 363 -25.57 6.42 48.69
C LYS A 363 -24.62 7.62 48.81
N VAL A 364 -23.82 7.86 47.78
CA VAL A 364 -22.84 8.96 47.71
C VAL A 364 -23.32 10.16 46.88
N SER A 365 -24.26 9.96 45.94
CA SER A 365 -24.87 11.05 45.18
C SER A 365 -26.23 10.65 44.57
N SER A 366 -26.91 11.59 43.92
CA SER A 366 -27.93 11.31 42.90
C SER A 366 -28.12 12.49 41.96
N PHE A 367 -28.54 12.20 40.73
CA PHE A 367 -28.85 13.20 39.70
C PHE A 367 -30.17 12.87 38.99
N GLU A 368 -30.80 13.87 38.38
CA GLU A 368 -31.94 13.68 37.48
C GLU A 368 -31.42 13.45 36.05
N LEU A 369 -31.68 12.27 35.50
CA LEU A 369 -31.45 11.96 34.08
C LEU A 369 -32.69 12.40 33.27
N ILE A 370 -32.48 13.34 32.36
CA ILE A 370 -33.49 13.87 31.44
C ILE A 370 -33.21 13.30 30.05
N VAL A 371 -34.02 12.32 29.64
CA VAL A 371 -33.95 11.76 28.28
C VAL A 371 -34.84 12.58 27.36
N LYS A 372 -34.25 13.18 26.32
CA LYS A 372 -34.96 13.89 25.25
C LYS A 372 -35.02 13.02 24.00
N LYS A 373 -36.15 13.04 23.30
CA LYS A 373 -36.31 12.36 22.02
C LYS A 373 -35.42 13.03 20.96
N HIS A 374 -34.52 12.26 20.36
CA HIS A 374 -33.81 12.70 19.16
C HIS A 374 -34.77 12.76 17.97
N GLN A 375 -34.60 13.75 17.10
CA GLN A 375 -35.29 13.85 15.81
C GLN A 375 -34.28 13.58 14.71
N ALA A 376 -34.49 12.50 13.94
CA ALA A 376 -33.54 12.07 12.94
C ALA A 376 -33.36 13.13 11.83
N THR A 377 -32.10 13.37 11.49
CA THR A 377 -31.66 14.35 10.48
C THR A 377 -31.10 13.63 9.25
N VAL A 378 -30.87 14.38 8.17
CA VAL A 378 -30.09 13.89 7.02
C VAL A 378 -28.67 13.47 7.42
N PHE A 379 -28.11 14.04 8.50
CA PHE A 379 -26.79 13.66 9.02
C PHE A 379 -26.83 12.32 9.75
N ASP A 380 -27.90 11.99 10.48
CA ASP A 380 -28.12 10.64 10.99
C ASP A 380 -28.19 9.63 9.85
N GLN A 381 -28.95 9.94 8.79
CA GLN A 381 -29.06 9.09 7.60
C GLN A 381 -27.70 8.87 6.91
N LEU A 382 -26.88 9.91 6.76
CA LEU A 382 -25.51 9.77 6.21
C LEU A 382 -24.62 8.88 7.08
N ARG A 383 -24.72 8.99 8.41
CA ARG A 383 -23.96 8.15 9.37
C ARG A 383 -24.43 6.69 9.33
N ASP A 384 -25.74 6.44 9.35
CA ASP A 384 -26.33 5.10 9.27
C ASP A 384 -26.08 4.42 7.92
N ASN A 385 -26.19 5.16 6.80
CA ASN A 385 -25.85 4.65 5.47
C ASN A 385 -24.37 4.26 5.38
N TRP A 386 -23.46 5.04 5.99
CA TRP A 386 -22.04 4.68 6.03
C TRP A 386 -21.80 3.43 6.87
N GLU A 387 -22.49 3.26 8.00
CA GLU A 387 -22.42 2.03 8.81
C GLU A 387 -22.84 0.80 7.99
N ASP A 388 -24.01 0.85 7.34
CA ASP A 388 -24.57 -0.24 6.51
C ASP A 388 -23.75 -0.60 5.24
N ILE A 389 -22.73 0.20 4.91
CA ILE A 389 -21.84 -0.01 3.76
C ILE A 389 -20.42 -0.40 4.21
N SER A 390 -19.86 0.30 5.20
CA SER A 390 -18.48 0.11 5.67
C SER A 390 -18.32 -1.08 6.63
N LEU A 391 -19.35 -1.45 7.39
CA LEU A 391 -19.30 -2.52 8.38
C LEU A 391 -20.59 -3.36 8.41
N ALA A 392 -21.73 -2.71 8.65
CA ALA A 392 -23.07 -3.26 8.79
C ALA A 392 -23.23 -4.26 9.96
N ASN A 393 -22.87 -3.86 11.17
CA ASN A 393 -23.10 -4.66 12.39
C ASN A 393 -24.57 -5.09 12.53
N LYS A 394 -25.52 -4.25 12.12
CA LYS A 394 -26.96 -4.55 12.09
C LYS A 394 -27.35 -5.72 11.15
N ARG A 395 -26.46 -6.15 10.25
CA ARG A 395 -26.63 -7.31 9.35
C ARG A 395 -25.99 -8.60 9.86
N TYR A 396 -25.26 -8.55 10.98
CA TYR A 396 -24.58 -9.73 11.50
C TYR A 396 -25.57 -10.86 11.83
N GLN A 397 -25.29 -12.06 11.33
CA GLN A 397 -26.08 -13.27 11.59
C GLN A 397 -25.21 -14.30 12.29
N SER A 398 -25.58 -14.69 13.51
CA SER A 398 -24.86 -15.72 14.28
C SER A 398 -24.99 -17.13 13.68
N SER A 399 -25.88 -17.34 12.72
CA SER A 399 -25.94 -18.54 11.89
C SER A 399 -24.92 -18.57 10.75
N ASP A 400 -24.37 -17.42 10.34
CA ASP A 400 -23.48 -17.31 9.18
C ASP A 400 -22.03 -17.57 9.57
N VAL A 401 -21.46 -18.65 9.01
CA VAL A 401 -20.09 -19.09 9.31
C VAL A 401 -19.02 -18.12 8.80
N GLN A 402 -19.31 -17.35 7.75
CA GLN A 402 -18.38 -16.38 7.16
C GLN A 402 -18.40 -15.07 7.94
N MET A 403 -19.59 -14.62 8.39
CA MET A 403 -19.69 -13.49 9.32
C MET A 403 -19.02 -13.80 10.65
N LYS A 404 -19.21 -15.01 11.21
CA LYS A 404 -18.46 -15.49 12.38
C LYS A 404 -16.96 -15.52 12.16
N ALA A 405 -16.51 -16.02 11.01
CA ALA A 405 -15.09 -16.04 10.65
C ALA A 405 -14.51 -14.62 10.44
N PHE A 406 -15.31 -13.63 10.03
CA PHE A 406 -14.89 -12.23 9.93
C PHE A 406 -14.84 -11.55 11.31
N LEU A 407 -15.87 -11.71 12.15
CA LEU A 407 -15.88 -11.24 13.54
C LEU A 407 -14.68 -11.78 14.33
N GLY A 408 -14.37 -13.07 14.20
CA GLY A 408 -13.18 -13.67 14.84
C GLY A 408 -11.84 -13.06 14.39
N ARG A 409 -11.77 -12.48 13.19
CA ARG A 409 -10.58 -11.72 12.73
C ARG A 409 -10.53 -10.32 13.35
N LEU A 410 -11.68 -9.68 13.61
CA LEU A 410 -11.75 -8.39 14.30
C LEU A 410 -11.37 -8.55 15.78
N ASP A 411 -12.01 -9.47 16.51
CA ASP A 411 -11.72 -9.76 17.93
C ASP A 411 -10.23 -10.11 18.15
N ALA A 412 -9.62 -10.89 17.25
CA ALA A 412 -8.19 -11.22 17.31
C ALA A 412 -7.26 -10.03 17.00
N GLY A 413 -7.71 -9.08 16.17
CA GLY A 413 -7.01 -7.82 15.93
C GLY A 413 -7.05 -6.88 17.14
N VAL A 414 -8.20 -6.84 17.83
CA VAL A 414 -8.36 -6.14 19.12
C VAL A 414 -7.47 -6.78 20.19
N ASP A 415 -7.43 -8.11 20.34
CA ASP A 415 -6.49 -8.81 21.21
C ASP A 415 -5.02 -8.43 20.94
N SER A 416 -4.64 -8.35 19.66
CA SER A 416 -3.28 -8.00 19.24
C SER A 416 -2.93 -6.55 19.58
N SER A 417 -3.89 -5.64 19.41
CA SER A 417 -3.75 -4.23 19.75
C SER A 417 -3.65 -4.02 21.26
N LEU A 418 -4.55 -4.61 22.05
CA LEU A 418 -4.58 -4.46 23.51
C LEU A 418 -3.30 -4.99 24.20
N LYS A 419 -2.68 -6.06 23.69
CA LYS A 419 -1.37 -6.54 24.20
C LYS A 419 -0.27 -5.47 24.10
N ASN A 420 -0.37 -4.61 23.08
CA ASN A 420 0.58 -3.52 22.84
C ASN A 420 0.19 -2.21 23.53
N TRP A 421 -1.00 -2.11 24.14
CA TRP A 421 -1.49 -0.88 24.80
C TRP A 421 -0.53 -0.33 25.87
N VAL A 422 -0.52 0.99 25.98
CA VAL A 422 0.21 1.79 26.98
C VAL A 422 -0.76 2.84 27.52
N GLU A 423 -0.88 2.95 28.84
CA GLU A 423 -1.84 3.89 29.43
C GLU A 423 -1.51 5.36 29.08
N PRO A 424 -2.51 6.16 28.65
CA PRO A 424 -2.32 7.52 28.14
C PRO A 424 -2.07 8.55 29.25
N THR A 425 -0.95 8.41 29.94
CA THR A 425 -0.46 9.37 30.94
C THR A 425 0.19 10.60 30.29
N GLU A 426 0.36 11.68 31.04
CA GLU A 426 1.05 12.90 30.59
C GLU A 426 2.51 12.67 30.18
N ARG A 427 3.15 11.61 30.71
CA ARG A 427 4.54 11.23 30.36
C ARG A 427 4.61 10.20 29.23
N ALA A 428 3.48 9.64 28.80
CA ALA A 428 3.45 8.67 27.70
C ALA A 428 3.93 9.33 26.41
N LYS A 429 4.74 8.62 25.62
CA LYS A 429 5.17 9.06 24.28
C LYS A 429 4.38 8.38 23.16
N THR A 430 3.58 7.40 23.50
CA THR A 430 2.73 6.58 22.63
C THR A 430 1.71 5.82 23.47
N ILE A 431 0.58 5.45 22.86
CA ILE A 431 -0.44 4.56 23.42
C ILE A 431 -0.30 3.09 22.95
N PHE A 432 0.68 2.79 22.09
CA PHE A 432 1.07 1.40 21.79
C PHE A 432 2.60 1.25 21.72
N LYS A 433 3.13 0.18 22.33
CA LYS A 433 4.57 -0.10 22.52
C LYS A 433 5.40 -0.14 21.23
N ASP A 434 4.75 -0.46 20.11
CA ASP A 434 5.34 -0.63 18.78
C ASP A 434 5.08 0.58 17.84
N ILE A 435 4.45 1.65 18.34
CA ILE A 435 4.17 2.88 17.59
C ILE A 435 5.22 3.96 17.89
N ASP A 436 5.83 4.47 16.81
CA ASP A 436 6.90 5.48 16.80
C ASP A 436 6.49 6.65 15.88
N PHE A 437 6.12 7.79 16.47
CA PHE A 437 5.61 8.96 15.74
C PHE A 437 6.66 9.78 14.99
N SER A 438 7.92 9.31 14.89
CA SER A 438 8.86 9.87 13.90
C SER A 438 8.49 9.49 12.45
N LYS A 439 7.52 8.58 12.27
CA LYS A 439 7.03 8.09 10.97
C LYS A 439 5.53 8.36 10.85
N SER A 440 5.15 9.08 9.79
CA SER A 440 3.75 9.39 9.45
C SER A 440 2.86 8.16 9.33
N SER A 441 3.35 7.06 8.76
CA SER A 441 2.59 5.81 8.59
C SER A 441 2.16 5.17 9.92
N HIS A 442 2.87 5.45 11.01
CA HIS A 442 2.45 5.02 12.35
C HIS A 442 1.27 5.84 12.89
N LEU A 443 1.03 7.07 12.40
CA LEU A 443 -0.14 7.87 12.73
C LEU A 443 -1.43 7.22 12.22
N THR A 444 -1.46 6.85 10.93
CA THR A 444 -2.56 6.08 10.36
C THR A 444 -2.71 4.72 11.05
N THR A 445 -1.59 4.06 11.39
CA THR A 445 -1.61 2.75 12.05
C THR A 445 -2.24 2.81 13.44
N VAL A 446 -1.96 3.85 14.24
CA VAL A 446 -2.52 3.96 15.59
C VAL A 446 -4.03 4.21 15.57
N TYR A 447 -4.51 5.12 14.71
CA TYR A 447 -5.96 5.37 14.61
C TYR A 447 -6.71 4.17 14.01
N ARG A 448 -6.11 3.41 13.09
CA ARG A 448 -6.71 2.15 12.58
C ARG A 448 -6.88 1.06 13.65
N ARG A 449 -6.07 1.07 14.72
CA ARG A 449 -6.29 0.17 15.87
C ARG A 449 -7.51 0.59 16.68
N LEU A 450 -7.70 1.90 16.89
CA LEU A 450 -8.89 2.42 17.56
C LEU A 450 -10.16 2.19 16.71
N GLU A 451 -10.06 2.31 15.38
CA GLU A 451 -11.11 1.95 14.43
C GLU A 451 -11.50 0.46 14.55
N GLN A 452 -10.51 -0.45 14.58
CA GLN A 452 -10.75 -1.88 14.75
C GLN A 452 -11.38 -2.23 16.12
N MET A 453 -11.02 -1.51 17.18
CA MET A 453 -11.70 -1.62 18.48
C MET A 453 -13.14 -1.12 18.43
N ALA A 454 -13.41 -0.05 17.69
CA ALA A 454 -14.75 0.50 17.52
C ALA A 454 -15.70 -0.45 16.77
N GLN A 455 -15.19 -1.19 15.76
CA GLN A 455 -15.98 -2.11 14.93
C GLN A 455 -16.69 -3.24 15.71
N VAL A 456 -16.16 -3.67 16.86
CA VAL A 456 -16.70 -4.83 17.60
C VAL A 456 -17.67 -4.48 18.74
N ILE A 457 -17.75 -3.21 19.14
CA ILE A 457 -18.48 -2.80 20.36
C ILE A 457 -19.99 -3.00 20.26
N GLU A 458 -20.59 -2.83 19.07
CA GLU A 458 -22.02 -3.02 18.83
C GLU A 458 -22.39 -4.42 18.30
N ASN A 459 -21.43 -5.35 18.17
CA ASN A 459 -21.70 -6.70 17.67
C ASN A 459 -22.06 -7.67 18.81
N PRO A 460 -23.27 -8.27 18.85
CA PRO A 460 -23.73 -9.04 20.00
C PRO A 460 -22.99 -10.37 20.25
N ASP A 461 -22.35 -10.94 19.23
CA ASP A 461 -21.54 -12.17 19.36
C ASP A 461 -20.06 -11.86 19.73
N SER A 462 -19.63 -10.59 19.72
CA SER A 462 -18.26 -10.23 20.13
C SER A 462 -18.09 -10.38 21.64
N LYS A 463 -16.92 -10.87 22.06
CA LYS A 463 -16.53 -10.81 23.49
C LYS A 463 -16.34 -9.37 24.01
N TYR A 464 -16.33 -8.39 23.12
CA TYR A 464 -16.26 -6.96 23.42
C TYR A 464 -17.61 -6.23 23.32
N TYR A 465 -18.73 -6.96 23.15
CA TYR A 465 -20.06 -6.37 23.03
C TYR A 465 -20.43 -5.47 24.22
N HIS A 466 -20.57 -4.16 23.95
CA HIS A 466 -20.77 -3.11 24.94
C HIS A 466 -19.74 -3.14 26.09
N ASN A 467 -18.50 -3.55 25.82
CA ASN A 467 -17.44 -3.65 26.82
C ASN A 467 -16.94 -2.26 27.24
N ARG A 468 -17.32 -1.83 28.44
CA ARG A 468 -17.01 -0.50 28.97
C ARG A 468 -15.51 -0.19 28.98
N SER A 469 -14.66 -1.15 29.35
CA SER A 469 -13.20 -0.97 29.35
C SER A 469 -12.63 -0.74 27.94
N LEU A 470 -13.16 -1.41 26.91
CA LEU A 470 -12.75 -1.15 25.53
C LEU A 470 -13.23 0.22 25.03
N ILE A 471 -14.45 0.61 25.40
CA ILE A 471 -14.99 1.95 25.12
C ILE A 471 -14.08 3.03 25.73
N ASP A 472 -13.73 2.90 27.02
CA ASP A 472 -12.85 3.85 27.71
C ASP A 472 -11.43 3.87 27.09
N VAL A 473 -10.86 2.72 26.70
CA VAL A 473 -9.59 2.64 25.96
C VAL A 473 -9.64 3.43 24.64
N VAL A 474 -10.70 3.26 23.83
CA VAL A 474 -10.84 4.01 22.58
C VAL A 474 -11.01 5.51 22.83
N LYS A 475 -11.85 5.91 23.79
CA LYS A 475 -12.05 7.33 24.13
C LYS A 475 -10.78 7.98 24.67
N ALA A 476 -10.04 7.31 25.55
CA ALA A 476 -8.77 7.79 26.09
C ALA A 476 -7.68 7.86 25.02
N GLY A 477 -7.63 6.88 24.11
CA GLY A 477 -6.74 6.88 22.94
C GLY A 477 -7.01 8.06 22.01
N MET A 478 -8.27 8.28 21.61
CA MET A 478 -8.68 9.42 20.77
C MET A 478 -8.31 10.75 21.42
N LYS A 479 -8.58 10.91 22.73
CA LYS A 479 -8.22 12.10 23.51
C LYS A 479 -6.70 12.33 23.52
N TRP A 480 -5.91 11.31 23.84
CA TRP A 480 -4.46 11.44 23.95
C TRP A 480 -3.81 11.73 22.60
N LEU A 481 -4.25 11.07 21.52
CA LEU A 481 -3.76 11.32 20.16
C LEU A 481 -4.08 12.75 19.72
N TYR A 482 -5.29 13.25 20.00
CA TYR A 482 -5.63 14.65 19.74
C TYR A 482 -4.70 15.59 20.51
N SER A 483 -4.61 15.47 21.84
CA SER A 483 -3.78 16.37 22.64
C SER A 483 -2.29 16.36 22.25
N ASN A 484 -1.73 15.21 21.88
CA ASN A 484 -0.27 15.05 21.75
C ASN A 484 0.25 14.95 20.31
N VAL A 485 -0.54 14.40 19.37
CA VAL A 485 -0.01 13.89 18.09
C VAL A 485 -0.69 14.46 16.86
N TYR A 486 -2.02 14.59 16.85
CA TYR A 486 -2.81 15.04 15.69
C TYR A 486 -3.84 16.10 16.09
N ASN A 487 -3.39 17.35 16.09
CA ASN A 487 -4.18 18.55 16.38
C ASN A 487 -3.88 19.68 15.40
N GLU A 488 -4.68 20.75 15.47
CA GLU A 488 -4.58 21.91 14.57
C GLU A 488 -3.25 22.68 14.69
N GLN A 489 -2.48 22.44 15.75
CA GLN A 489 -1.17 23.04 16.00
C GLN A 489 -0.01 22.17 15.48
N LYS A 490 -0.31 21.08 14.76
CA LYS A 490 0.68 20.27 14.03
C LYS A 490 0.80 20.73 12.58
N GLU A 491 1.96 20.42 11.99
CA GLU A 491 2.21 20.52 10.56
C GLU A 491 2.66 19.16 10.00
N ILE A 492 2.60 19.02 8.67
CA ILE A 492 3.01 17.80 7.96
C ILE A 492 4.54 17.75 7.88
N THR A 493 5.16 16.78 8.55
CA THR A 493 6.63 16.63 8.64
C THR A 493 7.20 15.47 7.81
N ASP A 494 6.34 14.67 7.19
CA ASP A 494 6.64 13.43 6.47
C ASP A 494 5.53 13.21 5.42
N ASN A 495 5.07 11.98 5.14
CA ASN A 495 4.01 11.72 4.16
C ASN A 495 2.69 12.46 4.45
N TRP A 496 2.32 13.37 3.55
CA TRP A 496 1.06 14.13 3.57
C TRP A 496 -0.19 13.22 3.60
N TRP A 497 -0.14 12.07 2.93
CA TRP A 497 -1.30 11.19 2.79
C TRP A 497 -1.78 10.65 4.14
N ASP A 498 -0.87 10.41 5.09
CA ASP A 498 -1.25 9.97 6.44
C ASP A 498 -1.95 11.06 7.26
N TYR A 499 -1.70 12.34 6.97
CA TYR A 499 -2.33 13.49 7.63
C TYR A 499 -3.66 13.92 6.96
N GLU A 500 -3.78 13.76 5.63
CA GLU A 500 -4.92 14.23 4.84
C GLU A 500 -5.92 13.11 4.48
N ILE A 501 -5.51 11.84 4.45
CA ILE A 501 -6.36 10.71 4.06
C ILE A 501 -6.33 9.59 5.10
N GLY A 502 -5.15 9.04 5.41
CA GLY A 502 -4.99 7.84 6.22
C GLY A 502 -5.55 7.97 7.64
N THR A 503 -5.14 9.02 8.36
CA THR A 503 -5.64 9.32 9.71
C THR A 503 -7.08 9.85 9.70
N PRO A 504 -7.46 10.86 8.88
CA PRO A 504 -8.86 11.32 8.79
C PRO A 504 -9.89 10.21 8.57
N ARG A 505 -9.61 9.25 7.67
CA ARG A 505 -10.52 8.11 7.42
C ARG A 505 -10.74 7.26 8.68
N ALA A 506 -9.68 6.93 9.41
CA ALA A 506 -9.78 6.15 10.63
C ALA A 506 -10.46 6.93 11.77
N VAL A 507 -10.24 8.26 11.86
CA VAL A 507 -10.94 9.15 12.79
C VAL A 507 -12.45 9.15 12.54
N VAL A 508 -12.90 9.45 11.32
CA VAL A 508 -14.35 9.52 11.03
C VAL A 508 -15.03 8.16 11.18
N ASN A 509 -14.36 7.07 10.78
CA ASN A 509 -14.90 5.71 10.97
C ASN A 509 -15.07 5.36 12.47
N THR A 510 -14.05 5.63 13.29
CA THR A 510 -14.11 5.43 14.75
C THR A 510 -15.27 6.21 15.38
N LEU A 511 -15.45 7.48 14.98
CA LEU A 511 -16.52 8.35 15.49
C LEU A 511 -17.92 7.97 15.00
N ILE A 512 -18.06 7.32 13.84
CA ILE A 512 -19.36 6.80 13.35
C ILE A 512 -19.70 5.47 14.03
N TYR A 513 -18.80 4.49 14.03
CA TYR A 513 -19.04 3.18 14.68
C TYR A 513 -19.36 3.33 16.19
N MET A 514 -18.79 4.35 16.85
CA MET A 514 -19.05 4.67 18.26
C MET A 514 -19.88 5.95 18.45
N PHE A 515 -20.67 6.39 17.46
CA PHE A 515 -21.41 7.66 17.56
C PHE A 515 -22.27 7.82 18.83
N PRO A 516 -22.92 6.78 19.40
CA PRO A 516 -23.65 6.91 20.67
C PRO A 516 -22.76 7.27 21.88
N TYR A 517 -21.48 6.92 21.85
CA TYR A 517 -20.53 7.00 22.98
C TYR A 517 -19.75 8.32 23.05
N PHE A 518 -19.70 9.08 21.95
CA PHE A 518 -19.03 10.38 21.89
C PHE A 518 -20.03 11.54 21.96
N SER A 519 -19.73 12.54 22.79
CA SER A 519 -20.48 13.80 22.83
C SER A 519 -20.24 14.60 21.54
N GLN A 520 -21.14 15.54 21.23
CA GLN A 520 -20.93 16.39 20.06
C GLN A 520 -19.72 17.33 20.21
N GLU A 521 -19.32 17.68 21.44
CA GLU A 521 -18.10 18.42 21.72
C GLU A 521 -16.83 17.60 21.43
N GLU A 522 -16.83 16.31 21.79
CA GLU A 522 -15.75 15.38 21.46
C GLU A 522 -15.63 15.18 19.95
N ILE A 523 -16.75 14.95 19.25
CA ILE A 523 -16.81 14.81 17.79
C ILE A 523 -16.32 16.09 17.09
N LEU A 524 -16.83 17.26 17.50
CA LEU A 524 -16.43 18.55 16.97
C LEU A 524 -14.95 18.88 17.25
N THR A 525 -14.36 18.29 18.29
CA THR A 525 -12.95 18.45 18.67
C THR A 525 -12.04 17.53 17.88
N TYR A 526 -12.32 16.23 17.84
CA TYR A 526 -11.47 15.25 17.14
C TYR A 526 -11.54 15.38 15.61
N THR A 527 -12.52 16.12 15.07
CA THR A 527 -12.59 16.47 13.64
C THR A 527 -11.89 17.78 13.25
N LYS A 528 -11.59 18.71 14.19
CA LYS A 528 -10.87 19.97 13.88
C LYS A 528 -9.55 19.77 13.09
N PRO A 529 -8.73 18.73 13.35
CA PRO A 529 -7.48 18.55 12.61
C PRO A 529 -7.74 18.21 11.14
N ILE A 530 -8.83 17.49 10.83
CA ILE A 530 -9.25 17.19 9.46
C ILE A 530 -9.57 18.49 8.72
N SER A 531 -10.34 19.39 9.34
CA SER A 531 -10.60 20.73 8.80
C SER A 531 -9.33 21.59 8.61
N LYS A 532 -8.27 21.39 9.43
CA LYS A 532 -6.95 22.05 9.28
C LYS A 532 -6.15 21.49 8.11
N PHE A 533 -6.04 20.16 7.97
CA PHE A 533 -5.20 19.53 6.95
C PHE A 533 -5.89 19.42 5.58
N VAL A 534 -7.22 19.22 5.57
CA VAL A 534 -8.05 19.13 4.37
C VAL A 534 -9.09 20.27 4.33
N PRO A 535 -8.69 21.57 4.34
CA PRO A 535 -9.66 22.66 4.29
C PRO A 535 -10.41 22.72 2.95
N ASP A 536 -9.88 22.05 1.92
CA ASP A 536 -10.39 22.01 0.55
C ASP A 536 -10.34 20.55 0.05
N PRO A 537 -11.49 19.85 -0.11
CA PRO A 537 -11.50 18.44 -0.50
C PRO A 537 -11.20 18.21 -1.99
N THR A 538 -10.87 19.26 -2.75
CA THR A 538 -10.46 19.15 -4.16
C THR A 538 -8.96 19.30 -4.37
N ILE A 539 -8.17 19.52 -3.31
CA ILE A 539 -6.73 19.80 -3.39
C ILE A 539 -5.97 19.03 -2.30
N ILE A 540 -5.06 18.15 -2.71
CA ILE A 540 -4.08 17.50 -1.82
C ILE A 540 -2.92 18.46 -1.49
N ARG A 541 -2.23 18.21 -0.38
CA ARG A 541 -1.04 18.95 0.07
C ARG A 541 -1.31 20.44 0.31
N LYS A 542 -2.56 20.78 0.66
CA LYS A 542 -3.09 22.15 0.70
C LYS A 542 -2.41 23.05 1.75
N THR A 543 -1.90 22.47 2.83
CA THR A 543 -1.21 23.20 3.92
C THR A 543 0.31 23.33 3.73
N ILE A 544 0.88 22.77 2.66
CA ILE A 544 2.31 22.81 2.37
C ILE A 544 2.61 23.36 0.97
N ASN A 545 3.86 23.73 0.72
CA ASN A 545 4.30 24.36 -0.55
C ASN A 545 4.34 23.41 -1.77
N LYS A 546 3.49 22.37 -1.81
CA LYS A 546 3.31 21.43 -2.93
C LYS A 546 1.82 21.12 -3.19
N ALA A 547 0.91 22.05 -2.90
CA ALA A 547 -0.53 21.91 -3.13
C ALA A 547 -0.85 21.53 -4.60
N THR A 548 -1.79 20.59 -4.82
CA THR A 548 -2.09 20.05 -6.17
C THR A 548 -3.56 19.59 -6.23
N PRO A 549 -4.28 19.78 -7.35
CA PRO A 549 -5.63 19.21 -7.51
C PRO A 549 -5.66 17.71 -7.22
N ALA A 550 -6.68 17.27 -6.51
CA ALA A 550 -6.89 15.86 -6.24
C ALA A 550 -7.42 15.16 -7.50
N VAL A 551 -6.83 14.00 -7.82
CA VAL A 551 -7.20 13.16 -8.98
C VAL A 551 -7.27 11.69 -8.56
N GLY A 552 -7.86 10.85 -9.42
CA GLY A 552 -7.91 9.40 -9.22
C GLY A 552 -8.49 9.00 -7.86
N GLY A 553 -7.86 8.01 -7.22
CA GLY A 553 -8.25 7.54 -5.88
C GLY A 553 -8.16 8.64 -4.81
N ASN A 554 -7.20 9.56 -4.90
CA ASN A 554 -7.02 10.63 -3.89
C ASN A 554 -8.25 11.53 -3.78
N GLN A 555 -8.87 11.89 -4.92
CA GLN A 555 -10.10 12.68 -4.91
C GLN A 555 -11.26 11.93 -4.24
N THR A 556 -11.41 10.61 -4.50
CA THR A 556 -12.47 9.83 -3.84
C THR A 556 -12.28 9.72 -2.33
N ASP A 557 -11.04 9.69 -1.85
CA ASP A 557 -10.73 9.62 -0.42
C ASP A 557 -10.83 10.99 0.29
N LEU A 558 -10.45 12.11 -0.34
CA LEU A 558 -10.73 13.44 0.21
C LEU A 558 -12.24 13.72 0.27
N SER A 559 -12.98 13.34 -0.77
CA SER A 559 -14.45 13.41 -0.78
C SER A 559 -15.08 12.58 0.33
N LYS A 560 -14.56 11.38 0.59
CA LYS A 560 -14.98 10.50 1.70
C LYS A 560 -14.77 11.15 3.05
N VAL A 561 -13.57 11.68 3.28
CA VAL A 561 -13.22 12.40 4.51
C VAL A 561 -14.17 13.58 4.73
N ALA A 562 -14.41 14.42 3.72
CA ALA A 562 -15.30 15.57 3.84
C ALA A 562 -16.78 15.21 4.03
N ILE A 563 -17.31 14.21 3.31
CA ILE A 563 -18.71 13.76 3.48
C ILE A 563 -18.94 13.24 4.90
N LEU A 564 -18.04 12.40 5.43
CA LEU A 564 -18.19 11.79 6.74
C LEU A 564 -17.86 12.76 7.89
N GLU A 565 -16.90 13.66 7.71
CA GLU A 565 -16.67 14.79 8.62
C GLU A 565 -17.89 15.71 8.68
N GLY A 566 -18.48 16.07 7.53
CA GLY A 566 -19.71 16.88 7.47
C GLY A 566 -20.90 16.19 8.14
N ALA A 567 -21.06 14.89 7.91
CA ALA A 567 -22.08 14.07 8.58
C ALA A 567 -21.87 13.94 10.09
N LEU A 568 -20.63 13.97 10.59
CA LEU A 568 -20.33 13.97 12.02
C LEU A 568 -20.51 15.35 12.68
N ARG A 569 -20.14 16.43 11.97
CA ARG A 569 -20.22 17.82 12.44
C ARG A 569 -21.58 18.47 12.26
N GLU A 570 -22.47 17.83 11.49
CA GLU A 570 -23.79 18.33 11.06
C GLU A 570 -23.67 19.58 10.17
N ASP A 571 -22.66 19.54 9.29
CA ASP A 571 -22.26 20.60 8.36
C ASP A 571 -22.62 20.22 6.91
N ALA A 572 -23.70 20.81 6.41
CA ALA A 572 -24.22 20.55 5.07
C ALA A 572 -23.28 21.06 3.94
N ASP A 573 -22.53 22.13 4.17
CA ASP A 573 -21.64 22.68 3.14
C ASP A 573 -20.36 21.85 3.02
N ARG A 574 -19.87 21.27 4.12
CA ARG A 574 -18.79 20.29 4.09
C ARG A 574 -19.17 19.01 3.35
N VAL A 575 -20.41 18.52 3.52
CA VAL A 575 -20.94 17.40 2.71
C VAL A 575 -21.03 17.76 1.23
N ARG A 576 -21.59 18.94 0.88
CA ARG A 576 -21.65 19.44 -0.50
C ARG A 576 -20.28 19.55 -1.15
N ALA A 577 -19.29 20.07 -0.45
CA ALA A 577 -17.91 20.19 -0.95
C ALA A 577 -17.29 18.81 -1.23
N GLY A 578 -17.52 17.82 -0.35
CA GLY A 578 -17.09 16.44 -0.57
C GLY A 578 -17.77 15.79 -1.78
N ALA A 579 -19.10 15.96 -1.92
CA ALA A 579 -19.85 15.46 -3.07
C ALA A 579 -19.41 16.13 -4.39
N GLN A 580 -19.22 17.46 -4.39
CA GLN A 580 -18.68 18.20 -5.54
C GLN A 580 -17.28 17.70 -5.92
N GLY A 581 -16.43 17.33 -4.95
CA GLY A 581 -15.13 16.71 -5.19
C GLY A 581 -15.22 15.46 -6.07
N LEU A 582 -16.22 14.60 -5.89
CA LEU A 582 -16.39 13.41 -6.74
C LEU A 582 -16.63 13.81 -8.21
N THR A 583 -17.36 14.89 -8.45
CA THR A 583 -17.70 15.34 -9.82
C THR A 583 -16.50 15.84 -10.61
N THR A 584 -15.38 16.21 -9.97
CA THR A 584 -14.18 16.72 -10.66
C THR A 584 -13.51 15.64 -11.51
N ILE A 585 -13.64 14.37 -11.11
CA ILE A 585 -13.06 13.19 -11.78
C ILE A 585 -14.08 12.39 -12.60
N MET A 586 -15.39 12.60 -12.44
CA MET A 586 -16.46 11.92 -13.21
C MET A 586 -16.55 12.44 -14.66
N LYS A 587 -15.50 12.20 -15.44
CA LYS A 587 -15.36 12.59 -16.85
C LYS A 587 -14.41 11.63 -17.58
N PHE A 588 -14.47 11.66 -18.90
CA PHE A 588 -13.44 11.06 -19.76
C PHE A 588 -12.37 12.11 -20.10
N VAL A 589 -11.13 11.66 -20.29
CA VAL A 589 -9.99 12.50 -20.69
C VAL A 589 -9.47 12.15 -22.09
N ASP A 590 -8.83 13.12 -22.73
CA ASP A 590 -8.11 13.01 -24.01
C ASP A 590 -6.58 12.89 -23.84
N LYS A 591 -6.08 13.25 -22.66
CA LYS A 591 -4.66 13.25 -22.27
C LYS A 591 -4.50 13.27 -20.73
N GLY A 592 -3.35 12.81 -20.25
CA GLY A 592 -3.03 12.78 -18.81
C GLY A 592 -3.81 11.71 -18.06
N GLU A 593 -4.09 12.00 -16.78
CA GLU A 593 -4.62 11.05 -15.79
C GLU A 593 -6.16 10.95 -15.85
N GLY A 594 -6.69 9.75 -15.62
CA GLY A 594 -8.12 9.43 -15.68
C GLY A 594 -8.47 8.37 -16.73
N PHE A 595 -9.79 8.21 -16.96
CA PHE A 595 -10.34 7.24 -17.90
C PHE A 595 -10.46 7.81 -19.32
N TYR A 596 -10.01 7.03 -20.30
CA TYR A 596 -10.17 7.31 -21.73
C TYR A 596 -11.38 6.54 -22.29
N LYS A 597 -11.91 6.99 -23.43
CA LYS A 597 -13.13 6.38 -24.00
C LYS A 597 -12.95 4.95 -24.51
N ASP A 598 -11.71 4.50 -24.73
CA ASP A 598 -11.33 3.10 -25.05
C ASP A 598 -11.23 2.20 -23.80
N GLY A 599 -11.50 2.73 -22.60
CA GLY A 599 -11.39 2.01 -21.34
C GLY A 599 -9.99 2.03 -20.71
N SER A 600 -9.00 2.69 -21.34
CA SER A 600 -7.70 2.91 -20.71
C SER A 600 -7.85 3.75 -19.45
N PHE A 601 -7.10 3.45 -18.38
CA PHE A 601 -6.95 4.33 -17.23
C PHE A 601 -5.47 4.62 -16.97
N ILE A 602 -5.13 5.90 -16.93
CA ILE A 602 -3.80 6.41 -16.61
C ILE A 602 -3.83 7.04 -15.22
N ASP A 603 -2.83 6.74 -14.40
CA ASP A 603 -2.48 7.52 -13.22
C ASP A 603 -0.99 7.86 -13.27
N HIS A 604 -0.50 8.69 -12.35
CA HIS A 604 0.91 9.11 -12.26
C HIS A 604 1.46 9.59 -13.62
N THR A 605 0.80 10.59 -14.22
CA THR A 605 1.04 11.18 -15.55
C THR A 605 0.86 10.23 -16.74
N ASN A 606 1.45 9.03 -16.74
CA ASN A 606 1.52 8.16 -17.92
C ASN A 606 1.68 6.65 -17.63
N VAL A 607 1.25 6.16 -16.47
CA VAL A 607 1.31 4.73 -16.09
C VAL A 607 -0.06 4.06 -16.24
N ALA A 608 -0.10 2.87 -16.85
CA ALA A 608 -1.31 2.07 -17.02
C ALA A 608 -1.78 1.48 -15.68
N TYR A 609 -2.86 2.02 -15.08
CA TYR A 609 -3.10 1.87 -13.64
C TYR A 609 -4.51 1.42 -13.20
N THR A 610 -5.34 0.93 -14.13
CA THR A 610 -6.73 0.54 -13.86
C THR A 610 -6.87 -0.41 -12.66
N GLY A 611 -5.99 -1.40 -12.56
CA GLY A 611 -6.02 -2.44 -11.52
C GLY A 611 -5.32 -2.09 -10.21
N ALA A 612 -5.02 -0.81 -9.94
CA ALA A 612 -4.57 -0.36 -8.62
C ALA A 612 -5.08 1.03 -8.21
N TYR A 613 -4.78 2.10 -8.96
CA TYR A 613 -5.34 3.42 -8.63
C TYR A 613 -6.81 3.53 -9.09
N GLY A 614 -7.16 2.86 -10.20
CA GLY A 614 -8.55 2.66 -10.59
C GLY A 614 -9.34 1.84 -9.55
N ASN A 615 -8.75 0.78 -8.98
CA ASN A 615 -9.33 0.01 -7.86
C ASN A 615 -9.74 0.90 -6.69
N VAL A 616 -8.83 1.77 -6.21
CA VAL A 616 -9.10 2.68 -5.08
C VAL A 616 -10.26 3.63 -5.40
N LEU A 617 -10.29 4.15 -6.63
CA LEU A 617 -11.36 5.02 -7.13
C LEU A 617 -12.72 4.30 -7.16
N ILE A 618 -12.82 3.09 -7.72
CA ILE A 618 -14.11 2.37 -7.79
C ILE A 618 -14.59 1.88 -6.43
N GLU A 619 -13.68 1.45 -5.54
CA GLU A 619 -14.00 1.18 -4.13
C GLU A 619 -14.57 2.45 -3.47
N GLY A 620 -13.93 3.61 -3.69
CA GLY A 620 -14.41 4.91 -3.21
C GLY A 620 -15.83 5.25 -3.66
N PHE A 621 -16.13 5.11 -4.96
CA PHE A 621 -17.50 5.31 -5.47
C PHE A 621 -18.51 4.29 -4.93
N SER A 622 -18.13 3.01 -4.82
CA SER A 622 -19.01 1.97 -4.28
C SER A 622 -19.38 2.17 -2.80
N GLN A 623 -18.51 2.86 -2.05
CA GLN A 623 -18.73 3.21 -0.65
C GLN A 623 -19.57 4.50 -0.52
N LEU A 624 -19.36 5.49 -1.39
CA LEU A 624 -19.96 6.82 -1.22
C LEU A 624 -21.31 7.03 -1.92
N LEU A 625 -21.52 6.44 -3.11
CA LEU A 625 -22.78 6.65 -3.83
C LEU A 625 -24.00 6.14 -3.03
N PRO A 626 -24.00 4.94 -2.41
CA PRO A 626 -25.12 4.51 -1.59
C PRO A 626 -25.36 5.39 -0.35
N VAL A 627 -24.35 6.16 0.09
CA VAL A 627 -24.46 7.07 1.23
C VAL A 627 -25.16 8.37 0.85
N ILE A 628 -24.80 8.99 -0.27
CA ILE A 628 -25.31 10.32 -0.68
C ILE A 628 -26.53 10.26 -1.60
N GLN A 629 -26.71 9.22 -2.43
CA GLN A 629 -27.81 9.18 -3.41
C GLN A 629 -29.22 9.11 -2.79
N SER A 630 -29.35 8.71 -1.52
CA SER A 630 -30.64 8.70 -0.81
C SER A 630 -30.95 10.01 -0.05
N THR A 631 -30.24 11.10 -0.34
CA THR A 631 -30.25 12.36 0.43
C THR A 631 -30.25 13.59 -0.49
N ASP A 632 -30.47 14.78 0.08
CA ASP A 632 -30.37 16.07 -0.62
C ASP A 632 -28.94 16.41 -1.13
N PHE A 633 -27.97 15.51 -0.94
CA PHE A 633 -26.58 15.62 -1.41
C PHE A 633 -26.29 14.71 -2.62
N ALA A 634 -27.31 14.11 -3.24
CA ALA A 634 -27.17 13.21 -4.38
C ALA A 634 -26.49 13.87 -5.61
N LEU A 635 -25.67 13.08 -6.31
CA LEU A 635 -25.13 13.41 -7.63
C LEU A 635 -26.18 13.11 -8.72
N LYS A 636 -26.06 13.80 -9.86
CA LYS A 636 -26.98 13.67 -10.99
C LYS A 636 -26.78 12.36 -11.74
N ASP A 637 -27.86 11.79 -12.30
CA ASP A 637 -27.84 10.57 -13.11
C ASP A 637 -26.83 10.62 -14.26
N GLU A 638 -26.70 11.77 -14.93
CA GLU A 638 -25.71 12.03 -15.99
C GLU A 638 -24.27 11.71 -15.54
N GLN A 639 -23.95 11.96 -14.26
CA GLN A 639 -22.64 11.75 -13.68
C GLN A 639 -22.47 10.27 -13.28
N THR A 640 -23.50 9.64 -12.70
CA THR A 640 -23.44 8.21 -12.33
C THR A 640 -23.40 7.29 -13.55
N ASN A 641 -24.00 7.67 -14.68
CA ASN A 641 -23.91 6.96 -15.95
C ASN A 641 -22.46 6.78 -16.45
N ILE A 642 -21.57 7.74 -16.16
CA ILE A 642 -20.14 7.66 -16.51
C ILE A 642 -19.43 6.54 -15.73
N LEU A 643 -19.82 6.27 -14.48
CA LEU A 643 -19.27 5.16 -13.70
C LEU A 643 -19.62 3.80 -14.31
N TYR A 644 -20.83 3.62 -14.83
CA TYR A 644 -21.20 2.38 -15.53
C TYR A 644 -20.41 2.22 -16.84
N GLU A 645 -20.18 3.29 -17.62
CA GLU A 645 -19.25 3.22 -18.76
C GLU A 645 -17.82 2.80 -18.34
N TRP A 646 -17.30 3.30 -17.22
CA TRP A 646 -15.98 2.89 -16.70
C TRP A 646 -15.96 1.41 -16.29
N ILE A 647 -16.99 0.93 -15.60
CA ILE A 647 -17.09 -0.47 -15.20
C ILE A 647 -17.00 -1.39 -16.42
N GLU A 648 -17.84 -1.14 -17.43
CA GLU A 648 -17.93 -2.02 -18.59
C GLU A 648 -16.70 -1.95 -19.51
N LYS A 649 -16.07 -0.78 -19.64
CA LYS A 649 -14.97 -0.57 -20.59
C LYS A 649 -13.60 -0.76 -19.97
N ALA A 650 -13.40 -0.40 -18.71
CA ALA A 650 -12.09 -0.41 -18.05
C ALA A 650 -11.93 -1.61 -17.09
N PHE A 651 -12.93 -1.92 -16.27
CA PHE A 651 -12.80 -2.90 -15.18
C PHE A 651 -13.22 -4.34 -15.56
N MET A 652 -14.32 -4.51 -16.28
CA MET A 652 -14.79 -5.85 -16.70
C MET A 652 -13.80 -6.60 -17.61
N PRO A 653 -13.14 -5.96 -18.61
CA PRO A 653 -12.22 -6.68 -19.50
C PRO A 653 -10.96 -7.24 -18.83
N ILE A 654 -10.49 -6.58 -17.76
CA ILE A 654 -9.24 -6.89 -17.06
C ILE A 654 -9.42 -7.89 -15.92
N LEU A 655 -10.63 -8.42 -15.75
CA LEU A 655 -10.99 -9.47 -14.80
C LEU A 655 -11.26 -10.78 -15.55
N VAL A 656 -10.54 -11.84 -15.19
CA VAL A 656 -10.65 -13.17 -15.82
C VAL A 656 -10.62 -14.27 -14.77
N ARG A 657 -11.78 -14.91 -14.56
CA ARG A 657 -11.99 -16.01 -13.59
C ARG A 657 -11.50 -15.69 -12.18
N GLY A 658 -11.86 -14.49 -11.72
CA GLY A 658 -11.43 -13.96 -10.42
C GLY A 658 -10.00 -13.39 -10.39
N GLU A 659 -9.23 -13.45 -11.48
CA GLU A 659 -7.90 -12.84 -11.56
C GLU A 659 -7.95 -11.42 -12.17
N LEU A 660 -7.26 -10.45 -11.56
CA LEU A 660 -7.08 -9.09 -12.09
C LEU A 660 -5.73 -8.95 -12.81
N MET A 661 -5.75 -8.55 -14.08
CA MET A 661 -4.57 -8.57 -14.95
C MET A 661 -3.43 -7.63 -14.49
N ASP A 662 -2.30 -8.24 -14.14
CA ASP A 662 -1.12 -7.58 -13.56
C ASP A 662 -0.56 -6.41 -14.38
N MET A 663 -0.64 -6.48 -15.71
CA MET A 663 -0.22 -5.40 -16.63
C MET A 663 -0.95 -4.05 -16.46
N THR A 664 -1.96 -3.99 -15.59
CA THR A 664 -2.72 -2.78 -15.24
C THR A 664 -2.54 -2.34 -13.79
N ARG A 665 -1.68 -3.01 -13.01
CA ARG A 665 -1.51 -2.80 -11.56
C ARG A 665 -0.23 -2.01 -11.20
N GLY A 666 0.53 -1.57 -12.21
CA GLY A 666 1.80 -0.83 -12.07
C GLY A 666 2.75 -1.51 -11.07
N ARG A 667 3.33 -0.73 -10.15
CA ARG A 667 4.27 -1.26 -9.14
C ARG A 667 3.64 -2.23 -8.14
N SER A 668 2.32 -2.29 -8.07
CA SER A 668 1.56 -3.10 -7.08
C SER A 668 1.71 -4.61 -7.29
N ILE A 669 2.18 -5.06 -8.46
CA ILE A 669 2.56 -6.46 -8.71
C ILE A 669 3.62 -6.98 -7.72
N SER A 670 4.38 -6.07 -7.10
CA SER A 670 5.43 -6.38 -6.12
C SER A 670 4.95 -6.50 -4.67
N ARG A 671 3.63 -6.45 -4.39
CA ARG A 671 3.06 -6.48 -3.04
C ARG A 671 2.55 -7.87 -2.67
N ALA A 672 3.19 -8.52 -1.68
CA ALA A 672 2.92 -9.92 -1.32
C ALA A 672 1.48 -10.20 -0.84
N THR A 673 0.85 -9.20 -0.21
CA THR A 673 -0.53 -9.28 0.30
C THR A 673 -1.58 -8.82 -0.72
N GLY A 674 -1.16 -8.41 -1.92
CA GLY A 674 -1.99 -7.87 -2.99
C GLY A 674 -1.69 -8.53 -4.34
N GLU A 675 -1.60 -9.87 -4.37
CA GLU A 675 -1.57 -10.63 -5.61
C GLU A 675 -2.88 -10.46 -6.43
N SER A 676 -2.85 -10.86 -7.70
CA SER A 676 -3.88 -10.58 -8.71
C SER A 676 -5.32 -10.91 -8.26
N HIS A 677 -5.56 -12.09 -7.69
CA HIS A 677 -6.89 -12.48 -7.17
C HIS A 677 -7.34 -11.65 -5.95
N VAL A 678 -6.41 -11.25 -5.08
CA VAL A 678 -6.73 -10.42 -3.89
C VAL A 678 -7.23 -9.03 -4.32
N GLN A 679 -6.60 -8.46 -5.36
CA GLN A 679 -7.00 -7.17 -5.92
C GLN A 679 -8.24 -7.25 -6.82
N ALA A 680 -8.55 -8.41 -7.40
CA ALA A 680 -9.81 -8.61 -8.11
C ALA A 680 -11.03 -8.46 -7.17
N MET A 681 -10.96 -9.04 -5.98
CA MET A 681 -12.04 -9.00 -4.99
C MET A 681 -12.41 -7.59 -4.51
N GLU A 682 -11.51 -6.63 -4.64
CA GLU A 682 -11.78 -5.21 -4.40
C GLU A 682 -12.71 -4.60 -5.45
N ILE A 683 -12.50 -4.92 -6.73
CA ILE A 683 -13.45 -4.56 -7.79
C ILE A 683 -14.76 -5.33 -7.59
N LEU A 684 -14.70 -6.65 -7.39
CA LEU A 684 -15.90 -7.50 -7.35
C LEU A 684 -16.86 -7.10 -6.22
N ARG A 685 -16.38 -6.87 -4.98
CA ARG A 685 -17.24 -6.37 -3.89
C ARG A 685 -17.81 -4.97 -4.20
N SER A 686 -17.01 -4.11 -4.83
CA SER A 686 -17.44 -2.77 -5.25
C SER A 686 -18.58 -2.82 -6.27
N LEU A 687 -18.49 -3.71 -7.26
CA LEU A 687 -19.56 -3.91 -8.27
C LEU A 687 -20.87 -4.40 -7.64
N VAL A 688 -20.81 -5.31 -6.64
CA VAL A 688 -22.01 -5.80 -5.95
C VAL A 688 -22.66 -4.69 -5.11
N ARG A 689 -21.89 -3.81 -4.46
CA ARG A 689 -22.46 -2.64 -3.76
C ARG A 689 -23.07 -1.62 -4.73
N ILE A 690 -22.41 -1.35 -5.85
CA ILE A 690 -22.93 -0.44 -6.90
C ILE A 690 -24.25 -1.00 -7.48
N ALA A 691 -24.34 -2.32 -7.66
CA ALA A 691 -25.55 -2.99 -8.14
C ALA A 691 -26.76 -2.83 -7.20
N GLU A 692 -26.58 -2.53 -5.91
CA GLU A 692 -27.71 -2.24 -5.00
C GLU A 692 -28.41 -0.91 -5.33
N SER A 693 -27.72 0.03 -5.99
CA SER A 693 -28.26 1.35 -6.40
C SER A 693 -28.37 1.51 -7.92
N ALA A 694 -28.24 0.42 -8.69
CA ALA A 694 -28.30 0.42 -10.15
C ALA A 694 -29.73 0.17 -10.68
N GLN A 695 -30.02 0.66 -11.89
CA GLN A 695 -31.29 0.34 -12.57
C GLN A 695 -31.37 -1.16 -12.90
N PRO A 696 -32.57 -1.77 -13.03
CA PRO A 696 -32.72 -3.23 -13.08
C PRO A 696 -31.84 -3.96 -14.11
N GLU A 697 -31.69 -3.42 -15.32
CA GLU A 697 -30.81 -3.98 -16.37
C GLU A 697 -29.33 -3.96 -15.96
N GLN A 698 -28.87 -2.82 -15.44
CA GLN A 698 -27.50 -2.62 -14.97
C GLN A 698 -27.22 -3.50 -13.75
N LYS A 699 -28.17 -3.59 -12.81
CA LYS A 699 -28.11 -4.51 -11.65
C LYS A 699 -27.95 -5.96 -12.09
N ALA A 700 -28.80 -6.43 -13.01
CA ALA A 700 -28.72 -7.79 -13.55
C ALA A 700 -27.36 -8.06 -14.21
N LYS A 701 -26.86 -7.13 -15.04
CA LYS A 701 -25.56 -7.24 -15.72
C LYS A 701 -24.38 -7.29 -14.75
N LEU A 702 -24.32 -6.37 -13.78
CA LEU A 702 -23.28 -6.33 -12.75
C LEU A 702 -23.25 -7.61 -11.92
N LEU A 703 -24.42 -8.06 -11.45
CA LEU A 703 -24.52 -9.26 -10.61
C LEU A 703 -24.22 -10.55 -11.39
N SER A 704 -24.68 -10.66 -12.64
CA SER A 704 -24.38 -11.80 -13.53
C SER A 704 -22.88 -11.90 -13.82
N PHE A 705 -22.21 -10.78 -14.11
CA PHE A 705 -20.76 -10.71 -14.29
C PHE A 705 -19.99 -11.10 -13.02
N VAL A 706 -20.33 -10.50 -11.87
CA VAL A 706 -19.64 -10.81 -10.61
C VAL A 706 -19.84 -12.27 -10.23
N LYS A 707 -21.05 -12.82 -10.40
CA LYS A 707 -21.33 -14.23 -10.12
C LYS A 707 -20.44 -15.13 -10.98
N ALA A 708 -20.28 -14.84 -12.27
CA ALA A 708 -19.35 -15.58 -13.13
C ALA A 708 -17.90 -15.55 -12.62
N GLN A 709 -17.38 -14.37 -12.21
CA GLN A 709 -16.03 -14.27 -11.66
C GLN A 709 -15.90 -15.07 -10.35
N LEU A 710 -16.85 -14.93 -9.42
CA LEU A 710 -16.84 -15.63 -8.12
C LEU A 710 -16.99 -17.15 -8.23
N THR A 711 -17.74 -17.67 -9.21
CA THR A 711 -17.96 -19.12 -9.37
C THR A 711 -16.93 -19.80 -10.28
N SER A 712 -16.19 -19.04 -11.09
CA SER A 712 -15.10 -19.59 -11.92
C SER A 712 -13.73 -19.49 -11.25
N ASP A 713 -13.57 -18.63 -10.25
CA ASP A 713 -12.42 -18.67 -9.35
C ASP A 713 -12.47 -19.92 -8.46
N THR A 714 -11.58 -20.86 -8.75
CA THR A 714 -11.39 -22.11 -8.00
C THR A 714 -10.03 -22.15 -7.31
N PHE A 715 -9.32 -21.02 -7.24
CA PHE A 715 -8.01 -20.87 -6.63
C PHE A 715 -8.06 -19.98 -5.37
N TYR A 716 -8.76 -18.86 -5.43
CA TYR A 716 -8.87 -17.93 -4.31
C TYR A 716 -10.15 -18.15 -3.50
N ASP A 717 -10.02 -18.04 -2.17
CA ASP A 717 -11.15 -18.03 -1.25
C ASP A 717 -11.70 -16.61 -1.15
N ASN A 718 -12.71 -16.33 -1.96
CA ASN A 718 -13.36 -15.02 -2.11
C ASN A 718 -13.77 -14.38 -0.78
N TYR A 719 -14.12 -15.17 0.24
CA TYR A 719 -14.50 -14.66 1.57
C TYR A 719 -13.33 -14.00 2.35
N LYS A 720 -12.08 -14.24 1.95
CA LYS A 720 -10.91 -13.48 2.44
C LYS A 720 -10.85 -12.06 1.85
N GLY A 721 -11.45 -11.86 0.67
CA GLY A 721 -11.52 -10.57 -0.03
C GLY A 721 -12.57 -9.60 0.50
N LEU A 722 -13.61 -10.11 1.16
CA LEU A 722 -14.73 -9.35 1.74
C LEU A 722 -14.31 -8.67 3.06
N LYS A 723 -14.78 -7.43 3.30
CA LYS A 723 -14.30 -6.55 4.38
C LYS A 723 -15.38 -5.99 5.31
N SER A 724 -16.65 -6.31 5.08
CA SER A 724 -17.78 -5.93 5.93
C SER A 724 -18.83 -7.05 6.00
N TYR A 725 -19.75 -7.00 6.96
CA TYR A 725 -20.90 -7.91 7.00
C TYR A 725 -21.85 -7.64 5.82
N LYS A 726 -21.90 -6.41 5.29
CA LYS A 726 -22.59 -6.06 4.04
C LYS A 726 -22.02 -6.81 2.84
N ASP A 727 -20.69 -6.86 2.70
CA ASP A 727 -20.03 -7.60 1.62
C ASP A 727 -20.41 -9.10 1.66
N ILE A 728 -20.42 -9.68 2.86
CA ILE A 728 -20.73 -11.11 3.08
C ILE A 728 -22.22 -11.38 2.79
N ASP A 729 -23.14 -10.55 3.32
CA ASP A 729 -24.58 -10.61 3.09
C ASP A 729 -24.92 -10.58 1.59
N LEU A 730 -24.36 -9.60 0.86
CA LEU A 730 -24.63 -9.43 -0.57
C LEU A 730 -24.04 -10.56 -1.43
N VAL A 731 -22.82 -11.04 -1.12
CA VAL A 731 -22.20 -12.16 -1.84
C VAL A 731 -22.94 -13.47 -1.56
N ASN A 732 -23.34 -13.73 -0.31
CA ASN A 732 -24.11 -14.92 0.03
C ASN A 732 -25.48 -14.93 -0.69
N LYS A 733 -26.16 -13.79 -0.75
CA LYS A 733 -27.39 -13.62 -1.55
C LYS A 733 -27.15 -13.86 -3.04
N LEU A 734 -26.12 -13.25 -3.63
CA LEU A 734 -25.81 -13.41 -5.06
C LEU A 734 -25.50 -14.86 -5.44
N LEU A 735 -24.73 -15.58 -4.61
CA LEU A 735 -24.39 -16.97 -4.87
C LEU A 735 -25.62 -17.89 -4.71
N ALA A 736 -26.48 -17.64 -3.71
CA ALA A 736 -27.71 -18.42 -3.47
C ALA A 736 -28.86 -18.12 -4.46
N ASP A 737 -28.91 -16.94 -5.08
CA ASP A 737 -30.00 -16.56 -5.99
C ASP A 737 -29.91 -17.26 -7.35
N ASN A 738 -30.72 -18.32 -7.52
CA ASN A 738 -30.80 -19.09 -8.76
C ASN A 738 -31.50 -18.36 -9.92
N GLN A 739 -32.12 -17.19 -9.71
CA GLN A 739 -32.63 -16.34 -10.81
C GLN A 739 -31.50 -15.56 -11.50
N ILE A 740 -30.44 -15.23 -10.77
CA ILE A 740 -29.24 -14.61 -11.33
C ILE A 740 -28.32 -15.71 -11.87
N ALA A 741 -28.37 -15.92 -13.19
CA ALA A 741 -27.40 -16.72 -13.91
C ALA A 741 -26.02 -16.03 -13.92
N ALA A 742 -24.95 -16.81 -13.81
CA ALA A 742 -23.60 -16.34 -14.11
C ALA A 742 -23.48 -15.98 -15.60
N GLU A 743 -22.78 -14.90 -15.92
CA GLU A 743 -22.48 -14.53 -17.31
C GLU A 743 -21.65 -15.62 -18.00
N VAL A 744 -22.11 -16.08 -19.16
CA VAL A 744 -21.34 -16.98 -20.03
C VAL A 744 -20.26 -16.17 -20.74
N ASP A 745 -19.01 -16.65 -20.67
CA ASP A 745 -17.87 -16.05 -21.36
C ASP A 745 -18.12 -15.88 -22.86
N LYS A 746 -17.64 -14.76 -23.42
CA LYS A 746 -17.81 -14.37 -24.82
C LYS A 746 -16.46 -14.03 -25.44
N ASP A 747 -16.35 -14.21 -26.75
CA ASP A 747 -15.21 -13.66 -27.48
C ASP A 747 -15.23 -12.14 -27.39
N TYR A 748 -14.10 -11.54 -27.01
CA TYR A 748 -14.04 -10.12 -26.70
C TYR A 748 -12.62 -9.57 -26.88
N ILE A 749 -12.51 -8.35 -27.41
CA ILE A 749 -11.25 -7.60 -27.53
C ILE A 749 -11.40 -6.24 -26.84
N ALA A 750 -10.42 -5.87 -26.01
CA ALA A 750 -10.20 -4.49 -25.60
C ALA A 750 -8.82 -4.02 -26.07
N ALA A 751 -8.82 -3.15 -27.09
CA ALA A 751 -7.64 -2.49 -27.61
C ALA A 751 -7.41 -1.15 -26.90
N PHE A 752 -6.85 -1.22 -25.68
CA PHE A 752 -6.52 -0.09 -24.80
C PHE A 752 -5.33 0.74 -25.32
N ASN A 753 -5.53 1.37 -26.48
CA ASN A 753 -4.50 2.09 -27.23
C ASN A 753 -3.95 3.31 -26.48
N ASN A 754 -4.73 3.93 -25.58
CA ASN A 754 -4.26 5.10 -24.81
C ASN A 754 -3.39 4.73 -23.60
N MET A 755 -3.48 3.50 -23.06
CA MET A 755 -2.52 2.98 -22.06
C MET A 755 -1.57 1.89 -22.57
N ASP A 756 -1.50 1.69 -23.88
CA ASP A 756 -0.63 0.70 -24.55
C ASP A 756 -0.80 -0.73 -24.01
N LYS A 757 -2.06 -1.16 -23.80
CA LYS A 757 -2.42 -2.52 -23.40
C LYS A 757 -3.39 -3.14 -24.42
N PHE A 758 -3.44 -4.46 -24.45
CA PHE A 758 -4.37 -5.20 -25.30
C PHE A 758 -4.87 -6.45 -24.57
N VAL A 759 -6.16 -6.74 -24.67
CA VAL A 759 -6.78 -7.96 -24.13
C VAL A 759 -7.58 -8.64 -25.23
N TYR A 760 -7.43 -9.95 -25.37
CA TYR A 760 -8.28 -10.80 -26.19
C TYR A 760 -8.74 -12.03 -25.40
N ARG A 761 -10.04 -12.16 -25.18
CA ARG A 761 -10.69 -13.35 -24.64
C ARG A 761 -11.20 -14.23 -25.78
N ASN A 762 -10.79 -15.49 -25.79
CA ASN A 762 -11.36 -16.54 -26.62
C ASN A 762 -12.19 -17.46 -25.73
N ALA A 763 -13.51 -17.34 -25.81
CA ALA A 763 -14.43 -18.12 -24.98
C ALA A 763 -14.55 -19.57 -25.46
N GLN A 764 -14.45 -19.81 -26.77
CA GLN A 764 -14.55 -21.15 -27.36
C GLN A 764 -13.41 -22.07 -26.91
N GLU A 765 -12.19 -21.52 -26.80
CA GLU A 765 -10.97 -22.23 -26.40
C GLU A 765 -10.63 -22.01 -24.91
N GLY A 766 -11.44 -21.26 -24.16
CA GLY A 766 -11.31 -21.06 -22.72
C GLY A 766 -10.05 -20.30 -22.25
N PHE A 767 -9.47 -19.43 -23.08
CA PHE A 767 -8.28 -18.65 -22.73
C PHE A 767 -8.51 -17.14 -22.83
N THR A 768 -7.71 -16.37 -22.08
CA THR A 768 -7.52 -14.94 -22.34
C THR A 768 -6.03 -14.66 -22.56
N PHE A 769 -5.72 -14.00 -23.66
CA PHE A 769 -4.42 -13.44 -23.98
C PHE A 769 -4.41 -11.96 -23.62
N ALA A 770 -3.31 -11.47 -23.06
CA ALA A 770 -3.13 -10.04 -22.86
C ALA A 770 -1.69 -9.63 -23.18
N LEU A 771 -1.50 -8.37 -23.58
CA LEU A 771 -0.22 -7.83 -24.00
C LEU A 771 0.06 -6.48 -23.34
N SER A 772 1.24 -6.40 -22.74
CA SER A 772 1.78 -5.19 -22.12
C SER A 772 2.83 -4.55 -23.03
N MET A 773 2.48 -3.39 -23.60
CA MET A 773 3.37 -2.55 -24.39
C MET A 773 3.54 -1.18 -23.70
N HIS A 774 4.47 -0.37 -24.20
CA HIS A 774 4.59 1.05 -23.89
C HIS A 774 5.02 1.82 -25.13
N SER A 775 4.92 3.15 -25.11
CA SER A 775 5.19 4.00 -26.28
C SER A 775 5.80 5.35 -25.88
N SER A 776 5.80 6.32 -26.78
CA SER A 776 5.97 7.75 -26.44
C SER A 776 4.99 8.23 -25.35
N ARG A 777 3.80 7.63 -25.29
CA ARG A 777 2.69 8.03 -24.41
C ARG A 777 2.80 7.50 -23.00
N THR A 778 3.44 6.34 -22.80
CA THR A 778 3.37 5.57 -21.54
C THR A 778 4.73 5.05 -21.11
N GLN A 779 4.90 4.90 -19.79
CA GLN A 779 6.14 4.41 -19.18
C GLN A 779 6.29 2.88 -19.36
N ASN A 780 7.52 2.39 -19.52
CA ASN A 780 7.82 0.95 -19.66
C ASN A 780 7.55 0.14 -18.39
N TYR A 781 7.79 0.71 -17.22
CA TYR A 781 7.37 0.25 -15.91
C TYR A 781 7.51 1.40 -14.91
N GLU A 782 6.90 1.28 -13.71
CA GLU A 782 7.09 2.21 -12.60
C GLU A 782 7.86 1.55 -11.45
N ASP A 783 8.85 2.25 -10.90
CA ASP A 783 9.57 1.95 -9.66
C ASP A 783 9.53 3.17 -8.73
N MET A 784 8.83 3.07 -7.59
CA MET A 784 8.84 4.13 -6.58
C MET A 784 8.55 3.59 -5.18
N ASN A 785 8.92 4.36 -4.15
CA ASN A 785 8.76 3.96 -2.74
C ASN A 785 9.45 2.63 -2.37
N ASN A 786 10.49 2.27 -3.14
CA ASN A 786 11.19 0.98 -3.12
C ASN A 786 10.33 -0.23 -3.55
N GLU A 787 9.21 -0.01 -4.26
CA GLU A 787 8.35 -1.05 -4.83
C GLU A 787 8.64 -1.28 -6.32
N ASN A 788 8.55 -2.53 -6.77
CA ASN A 788 8.76 -2.98 -8.16
C ASN A 788 10.19 -2.78 -8.71
N ARG A 789 11.19 -2.94 -7.84
CA ARG A 789 12.64 -2.79 -8.12
C ARG A 789 13.14 -3.50 -9.39
N LYS A 790 12.45 -4.54 -9.84
CA LYS A 790 12.84 -5.42 -10.96
C LYS A 790 11.78 -5.52 -12.06
N GLY A 791 10.81 -4.61 -12.11
CA GLY A 791 9.78 -4.53 -13.17
C GLY A 791 10.30 -4.11 -14.56
N TRP A 792 11.62 -3.95 -14.71
CA TRP A 792 12.40 -3.42 -15.84
C TRP A 792 11.94 -3.63 -17.30
N TYR A 793 11.15 -4.66 -17.56
CA TYR A 793 10.74 -5.14 -18.89
C TYR A 793 9.25 -5.53 -18.95
N THR A 794 8.43 -5.19 -17.93
CA THR A 794 7.01 -5.62 -17.84
C THR A 794 6.09 -5.03 -18.90
N ALA A 795 6.57 -4.10 -19.72
CA ALA A 795 5.86 -3.59 -20.90
C ALA A 795 6.74 -3.58 -22.17
N ASP A 796 7.81 -4.38 -22.25
CA ASP A 796 8.67 -4.51 -23.44
C ASP A 796 8.08 -5.51 -24.46
N GLY A 797 6.76 -5.41 -24.67
CA GLY A 797 5.97 -6.40 -25.41
C GLY A 797 5.77 -7.70 -24.63
N MET A 798 5.54 -7.62 -23.32
CA MET A 798 5.32 -8.78 -22.46
C MET A 798 3.92 -9.37 -22.67
N SER A 799 3.85 -10.66 -22.96
CA SER A 799 2.59 -11.40 -23.16
C SER A 799 2.18 -12.18 -21.92
N TYR A 800 0.87 -12.16 -21.62
CA TYR A 800 0.22 -12.90 -20.55
C TYR A 800 -0.77 -13.91 -21.14
N LEU A 801 -0.88 -15.10 -20.53
CA LEU A 801 -1.79 -16.17 -20.95
C LEU A 801 -2.55 -16.76 -19.75
N TYR A 802 -3.82 -16.41 -19.65
CA TYR A 802 -4.75 -16.85 -18.61
C TYR A 802 -5.54 -18.07 -19.11
N ASN A 803 -5.19 -19.26 -18.63
CA ASN A 803 -5.85 -20.53 -18.96
C ASN A 803 -6.32 -21.25 -17.67
N GLY A 804 -6.53 -22.57 -17.72
CA GLY A 804 -7.05 -23.35 -16.58
C GLY A 804 -6.11 -23.43 -15.36
N ASP A 805 -4.89 -22.89 -15.43
CA ASP A 805 -4.04 -22.64 -14.27
C ASP A 805 -4.28 -21.20 -13.80
N LEU A 806 -5.28 -21.03 -12.92
CA LEU A 806 -5.61 -19.75 -12.28
C LEU A 806 -4.51 -19.27 -11.33
N SER A 807 -3.67 -20.19 -10.82
CA SER A 807 -2.65 -19.84 -9.83
C SER A 807 -1.48 -19.06 -10.41
N HIS A 808 -1.46 -18.81 -11.73
CA HIS A 808 -0.25 -18.61 -12.49
C HIS A 808 0.55 -17.37 -12.11
N TYR A 809 -0.07 -16.19 -12.16
CA TYR A 809 0.56 -14.91 -11.82
C TYR A 809 0.43 -14.54 -10.33
N SER A 810 -0.46 -15.22 -9.60
CA SER A 810 -0.46 -15.29 -8.13
C SER A 810 0.55 -16.32 -7.59
N ASN A 811 0.45 -16.69 -6.31
CA ASN A 811 1.29 -17.67 -5.62
C ASN A 811 2.79 -17.50 -5.92
N ASN A 812 3.30 -16.33 -5.52
CA ASN A 812 4.71 -16.00 -5.50
C ASN A 812 5.38 -16.00 -6.90
N TYR A 813 4.62 -15.76 -7.98
CA TYR A 813 5.18 -15.61 -9.33
C TYR A 813 6.25 -14.51 -9.39
N TRP A 814 5.87 -13.28 -9.04
CA TRP A 814 6.73 -12.09 -9.14
C TRP A 814 8.08 -12.17 -8.41
N PRO A 815 8.19 -12.68 -7.17
CA PRO A 815 9.49 -12.87 -6.51
C PRO A 815 10.28 -14.11 -6.99
N THR A 816 9.79 -14.91 -7.93
CA THR A 816 10.47 -16.15 -8.38
C THR A 816 10.63 -16.31 -9.90
N VAL A 817 9.93 -15.52 -10.70
CA VAL A 817 10.15 -15.41 -12.15
C VAL A 817 11.53 -14.81 -12.44
N ASP A 818 12.13 -15.16 -13.57
CA ASP A 818 13.35 -14.49 -14.05
C ASP A 818 12.96 -13.15 -14.69
N PRO A 819 13.28 -11.99 -14.10
CA PRO A 819 12.87 -10.69 -14.64
C PRO A 819 13.54 -10.37 -15.98
N TYR A 820 14.67 -11.01 -16.34
CA TYR A 820 15.30 -10.81 -17.65
C TYR A 820 14.59 -11.58 -18.77
N ARG A 821 13.69 -12.51 -18.43
CA ARG A 821 13.02 -13.44 -19.36
C ARG A 821 11.50 -13.45 -19.14
N LEU A 822 10.86 -12.29 -19.23
CA LEU A 822 9.40 -12.21 -19.21
C LEU A 822 8.83 -12.64 -20.58
N SER A 823 7.77 -13.44 -20.62
CA SER A 823 7.25 -14.04 -21.86
C SER A 823 6.92 -12.98 -22.92
N GLY A 824 7.27 -13.25 -24.18
CA GLY A 824 7.07 -12.33 -25.32
C GLY A 824 8.13 -11.23 -25.48
N THR A 825 8.89 -10.88 -24.42
CA THR A 825 9.87 -9.78 -24.44
C THR A 825 11.12 -10.07 -25.29
N THR A 826 11.82 -9.00 -25.69
CA THR A 826 13.15 -9.06 -26.31
C THR A 826 14.13 -8.19 -25.51
N THR A 827 15.05 -8.80 -24.76
CA THR A 827 15.88 -8.13 -23.75
C THR A 827 17.37 -8.35 -23.99
N THR A 828 18.23 -7.44 -23.51
CA THR A 828 19.68 -7.71 -23.41
C THR A 828 20.00 -8.42 -22.09
N LYS A 829 21.08 -9.19 -22.06
CA LYS A 829 21.57 -9.87 -20.84
C LYS A 829 22.48 -8.99 -19.98
N ASP A 830 22.50 -7.68 -20.23
CA ASP A 830 23.26 -6.73 -19.41
C ASP A 830 22.65 -6.68 -18.01
N LYS A 831 23.48 -6.81 -16.96
CA LYS A 831 23.00 -6.67 -15.58
C LYS A 831 22.32 -5.31 -15.39
N ARG A 832 21.09 -5.34 -14.89
CA ARG A 832 20.36 -4.16 -14.41
C ARG A 832 20.65 -3.90 -12.93
N GLU A 833 20.50 -2.64 -12.54
CA GLU A 833 20.41 -2.25 -11.14
C GLU A 833 18.93 -2.07 -10.75
N ASP A 834 18.62 -2.33 -9.48
CA ASP A 834 17.27 -2.27 -8.94
C ASP A 834 16.70 -0.84 -9.07
N GLY A 835 15.58 -0.68 -9.78
CA GLY A 835 14.96 0.61 -10.16
C GLY A 835 15.56 1.32 -11.37
N SER A 836 16.55 0.75 -12.06
CA SER A 836 17.14 1.38 -13.25
C SER A 836 16.19 1.41 -14.47
N GLY A 837 16.30 2.44 -15.32
CA GLY A 837 15.81 2.40 -16.69
C GLY A 837 14.29 2.53 -16.88
N GLU A 838 13.64 3.33 -16.05
CA GLU A 838 12.30 3.89 -16.30
C GLU A 838 12.34 4.88 -17.48
N VAL A 839 11.59 4.62 -18.55
CA VAL A 839 11.54 5.45 -19.78
C VAL A 839 10.21 5.34 -20.53
N THR A 840 9.98 6.27 -21.46
CA THR A 840 9.06 6.12 -22.60
C THR A 840 9.83 5.76 -23.88
N LEU A 841 9.14 5.28 -24.93
CA LEU A 841 9.76 5.10 -26.26
C LEU A 841 9.95 6.44 -26.99
N ALA A 842 10.82 6.42 -28.01
CA ALA A 842 10.89 7.50 -29.00
C ALA A 842 9.81 7.39 -30.11
N SER A 843 9.10 6.26 -30.21
CA SER A 843 8.14 5.98 -31.28
C SER A 843 6.70 5.99 -30.77
N ASP A 844 5.81 6.66 -31.51
CA ASP A 844 4.36 6.59 -31.32
C ASP A 844 3.74 5.33 -31.96
N PHE A 845 4.49 4.60 -32.80
CA PHE A 845 3.99 3.44 -33.58
C PHE A 845 3.85 2.18 -32.71
N VAL A 846 2.90 2.25 -31.78
CA VAL A 846 2.52 1.19 -30.83
C VAL A 846 1.01 1.19 -30.74
N GLY A 847 0.35 0.03 -30.79
CA GLY A 847 -1.11 -0.04 -30.71
C GLY A 847 -1.71 -1.22 -31.47
N ALA A 848 -3.03 -1.22 -31.64
CA ALA A 848 -3.80 -2.32 -32.24
C ALA A 848 -4.95 -1.82 -33.12
N SER A 849 -5.12 -2.44 -34.30
CA SER A 849 -6.40 -2.45 -35.03
C SER A 849 -7.18 -3.73 -34.74
N GLN A 850 -8.51 -3.66 -34.72
CA GLN A 850 -9.39 -4.79 -34.40
C GLN A 850 -10.54 -4.93 -35.42
N LEU A 851 -10.88 -6.17 -35.78
CA LEU A 851 -12.00 -6.51 -36.67
C LEU A 851 -12.96 -7.46 -35.94
N GLY A 852 -14.05 -6.90 -35.41
CA GLY A 852 -14.93 -7.61 -34.48
C GLY A 852 -14.20 -8.04 -33.21
N ASN A 853 -14.63 -9.15 -32.60
CA ASN A 853 -14.15 -9.61 -31.30
C ASN A 853 -13.15 -10.77 -31.36
N ARG A 854 -12.65 -11.15 -32.55
CA ARG A 854 -11.78 -12.35 -32.74
C ARG A 854 -10.51 -12.12 -33.54
N LEU A 855 -10.38 -10.97 -34.21
CA LEU A 855 -9.28 -10.68 -35.12
C LEU A 855 -8.66 -9.32 -34.79
N ALA A 856 -7.33 -9.24 -34.72
CA ALA A 856 -6.60 -8.00 -34.46
C ALA A 856 -5.16 -8.05 -34.97
N THR A 857 -4.62 -6.87 -35.27
CA THR A 857 -3.23 -6.65 -35.69
C THR A 857 -2.61 -5.60 -34.79
N ILE A 858 -1.60 -6.01 -34.03
CA ILE A 858 -0.96 -5.24 -32.98
C ILE A 858 0.52 -5.06 -33.34
N ALA A 859 1.11 -3.88 -33.08
CA ALA A 859 2.53 -3.65 -33.29
C ALA A 859 3.16 -2.77 -32.19
N MET A 860 4.49 -2.87 -32.09
CA MET A 860 5.34 -2.06 -31.23
C MET A 860 6.71 -1.84 -31.90
N ASP A 861 6.96 -0.60 -32.33
CA ASP A 861 8.25 -0.13 -32.87
C ASP A 861 9.21 0.19 -31.72
N PHE A 862 9.97 -0.81 -31.26
CA PHE A 862 10.58 -0.86 -29.93
C PHE A 862 12.07 -0.50 -29.91
N ASN A 863 12.47 0.31 -28.93
CA ASN A 863 13.83 0.44 -28.41
C ASN A 863 13.86 0.05 -26.93
N ASN A 864 14.89 -0.65 -26.47
CA ASN A 864 15.04 -0.93 -25.03
C ASN A 864 15.40 0.35 -24.23
N TRP A 865 15.39 0.23 -22.90
CA TRP A 865 15.58 1.33 -21.94
C TRP A 865 16.80 2.22 -22.18
N ASN A 866 17.93 1.65 -22.60
CA ASN A 866 19.19 2.37 -22.88
C ASN A 866 19.50 2.50 -24.38
N LYS A 867 18.55 2.16 -25.25
CA LYS A 867 18.64 2.24 -26.72
C LYS A 867 19.77 1.38 -27.33
N SER A 868 20.31 0.41 -26.58
CA SER A 868 21.31 -0.55 -27.07
C SER A 868 20.70 -1.71 -27.88
N LEU A 869 19.37 -1.86 -27.86
CA LEU A 869 18.61 -2.86 -28.61
C LEU A 869 17.38 -2.23 -29.26
N THR A 870 17.11 -2.60 -30.51
CA THR A 870 15.91 -2.21 -31.27
C THR A 870 15.25 -3.44 -31.91
N ALA A 871 13.93 -3.44 -32.01
CA ALA A 871 13.16 -4.48 -32.71
C ALA A 871 11.80 -3.96 -33.18
N ARG A 872 11.28 -4.49 -34.29
CA ARG A 872 9.89 -4.26 -34.73
C ARG A 872 9.03 -5.46 -34.41
N LYS A 873 8.35 -5.38 -33.26
CA LYS A 873 7.51 -6.46 -32.72
C LYS A 873 6.09 -6.32 -33.24
N ALA A 874 5.44 -7.42 -33.60
CA ALA A 874 4.04 -7.45 -33.98
C ALA A 874 3.35 -8.73 -33.49
N TRP A 875 2.05 -8.63 -33.25
CA TRP A 875 1.20 -9.74 -32.80
C TRP A 875 -0.09 -9.74 -33.60
N ILE A 876 -0.51 -10.91 -34.09
CA ILE A 876 -1.68 -11.05 -34.96
C ILE A 876 -2.62 -12.08 -34.34
N VAL A 877 -3.83 -11.66 -33.98
CA VAL A 877 -4.87 -12.53 -33.43
C VAL A 877 -5.73 -13.07 -34.56
N LEU A 878 -5.82 -14.40 -34.63
CA LEU A 878 -6.47 -15.19 -35.68
C LEU A 878 -7.43 -16.20 -35.04
N GLY A 879 -8.36 -15.71 -34.21
CA GLY A 879 -9.25 -16.55 -33.40
C GLY A 879 -8.50 -17.42 -32.40
N ASN A 880 -8.37 -18.72 -32.67
CA ASN A 880 -7.67 -19.68 -31.80
C ASN A 880 -6.13 -19.68 -31.94
N LYS A 881 -5.57 -18.88 -32.87
CA LYS A 881 -4.14 -18.77 -33.13
C LYS A 881 -3.66 -17.35 -32.86
N ILE A 882 -2.47 -17.17 -32.27
CA ILE A 882 -1.85 -15.86 -32.08
C ILE A 882 -0.43 -15.89 -32.64
N VAL A 883 -0.18 -15.13 -33.71
CA VAL A 883 1.17 -15.03 -34.32
C VAL A 883 1.97 -13.95 -33.59
N PHE A 884 3.25 -14.24 -33.34
CA PHE A 884 4.25 -13.34 -32.79
C PHE A 884 5.35 -13.15 -33.84
N LEU A 885 5.62 -11.91 -34.21
CA LEU A 885 6.65 -11.52 -35.17
C LEU A 885 7.64 -10.55 -34.53
N GLY A 886 8.88 -10.63 -34.98
CA GLY A 886 9.92 -9.64 -34.73
C GLY A 886 10.81 -9.53 -35.95
N THR A 887 11.08 -8.30 -36.40
CA THR A 887 11.98 -7.99 -37.52
C THR A 887 12.94 -6.85 -37.18
N ASP A 888 14.01 -6.71 -37.97
CA ASP A 888 15.10 -5.74 -37.82
C ASP A 888 15.74 -5.73 -36.41
N ILE A 889 15.75 -6.90 -35.74
CA ILE A 889 16.23 -7.03 -34.36
C ILE A 889 17.75 -6.85 -34.35
N LYS A 890 18.23 -5.86 -33.59
CA LYS A 890 19.64 -5.48 -33.50
C LYS A 890 19.97 -5.19 -32.04
N HIS A 891 21.16 -5.57 -31.59
CA HIS A 891 21.66 -5.19 -30.27
C HIS A 891 23.16 -4.88 -30.26
N GLN A 892 23.59 -4.15 -29.24
CA GLN A 892 24.99 -3.78 -29.00
C GLN A 892 25.56 -4.43 -27.72
N SER A 893 24.76 -5.21 -26.99
CA SER A 893 25.21 -5.89 -25.76
C SER A 893 26.29 -6.93 -26.04
N ALA A 894 27.41 -6.81 -25.33
CA ALA A 894 28.47 -7.82 -25.27
C ALA A 894 28.08 -9.08 -24.49
N GLN A 895 27.02 -9.03 -23.66
CA GLN A 895 26.44 -10.19 -22.99
C GLN A 895 25.44 -10.95 -23.88
N GLY A 896 25.07 -10.36 -25.02
CA GLY A 896 24.05 -10.88 -25.95
C GLY A 896 22.63 -10.44 -25.59
N ALA A 897 21.68 -10.81 -26.45
CA ALA A 897 20.26 -10.58 -26.23
C ALA A 897 19.43 -11.86 -26.42
N VAL A 898 18.19 -11.82 -25.97
CA VAL A 898 17.27 -12.97 -25.95
C VAL A 898 15.86 -12.51 -26.32
N THR A 899 15.13 -13.32 -27.09
CA THR A 899 13.67 -13.26 -27.11
C THR A 899 13.13 -14.43 -26.31
N THR A 900 12.29 -14.14 -25.32
CA THR A 900 11.62 -15.17 -24.54
C THR A 900 10.31 -15.53 -25.23
N ILE A 901 10.13 -16.80 -25.60
CA ILE A 901 8.87 -17.31 -26.13
C ILE A 901 7.91 -17.62 -24.98
N GLU A 902 8.42 -18.27 -23.93
CA GLU A 902 7.65 -18.57 -22.71
C GLU A 902 8.54 -18.66 -21.47
N ASN A 903 7.96 -18.37 -20.30
CA ASN A 903 8.53 -18.55 -18.98
C ASN A 903 7.43 -18.99 -17.99
N ARG A 904 6.84 -20.16 -18.26
CA ARG A 904 5.65 -20.69 -17.59
C ARG A 904 5.98 -21.27 -16.22
N LYS A 905 5.57 -20.60 -15.14
CA LYS A 905 5.43 -21.21 -13.81
C LYS A 905 4.54 -22.47 -13.87
N LEU A 906 4.95 -23.54 -13.20
CA LEU A 906 4.24 -24.82 -13.14
C LEU A 906 3.43 -24.97 -11.85
N LEU A 907 2.31 -25.70 -11.94
CA LEU A 907 1.57 -26.17 -10.77
C LEU A 907 2.40 -27.20 -9.97
N THR A 908 2.34 -27.11 -8.64
CA THR A 908 3.08 -28.01 -7.75
C THR A 908 2.39 -29.36 -7.63
N GLY A 909 3.12 -30.44 -7.92
CA GLY A 909 2.60 -31.83 -7.88
C GLY A 909 2.04 -32.35 -9.21
N GLU A 910 1.93 -31.48 -10.23
CA GLU A 910 1.47 -31.85 -11.57
C GLU A 910 2.60 -32.43 -12.44
N ASN A 911 2.31 -33.49 -13.21
CA ASN A 911 3.28 -34.20 -14.04
C ASN A 911 3.28 -33.68 -15.48
N TYR A 912 4.08 -32.64 -15.73
CA TYR A 912 4.24 -32.06 -17.07
C TYR A 912 5.12 -32.92 -17.98
N ARG A 913 4.71 -33.04 -19.24
CA ARG A 913 5.45 -33.62 -20.37
C ARG A 913 5.73 -32.53 -21.40
N TYR A 914 6.89 -32.62 -22.04
CA TYR A 914 7.39 -31.63 -22.99
C TYR A 914 7.77 -32.32 -24.31
N TYR A 915 7.41 -31.70 -25.42
CA TYR A 915 7.69 -32.22 -26.76
C TYR A 915 8.33 -31.12 -27.61
N ILE A 916 9.43 -31.45 -28.30
CA ILE A 916 10.08 -30.59 -29.30
C ILE A 916 10.06 -31.35 -30.62
N ASN A 917 9.53 -30.72 -31.68
CA ASN A 917 9.34 -31.34 -33.00
C ASN A 917 8.59 -32.69 -32.93
N GLY A 918 7.62 -32.80 -32.00
CA GLY A 918 6.85 -34.02 -31.73
C GLY A 918 7.58 -35.11 -30.92
N GLN A 919 8.87 -34.96 -30.62
CA GLN A 919 9.63 -35.90 -29.79
C GLN A 919 9.60 -35.46 -28.33
N GLN A 920 9.36 -36.40 -27.40
CA GLN A 920 9.35 -36.09 -25.96
C GLN A 920 10.77 -35.79 -25.46
N VAL A 921 10.92 -34.74 -24.66
CA VAL A 921 12.22 -34.28 -24.12
C VAL A 921 12.22 -34.16 -22.60
N ASP A 922 13.39 -34.40 -21.99
CA ASP A 922 13.64 -34.09 -20.58
C ASP A 922 14.21 -32.66 -20.46
N LEU A 923 13.44 -31.77 -19.84
CA LEU A 923 13.86 -30.38 -19.58
C LEU A 923 14.56 -30.18 -18.22
N SER A 924 14.84 -31.25 -17.45
CA SER A 924 15.68 -31.15 -16.23
C SER A 924 17.09 -30.62 -16.51
N LYS A 925 17.50 -30.65 -17.79
CA LYS A 925 18.69 -30.03 -18.37
C LYS A 925 18.26 -29.08 -19.47
N GLU A 926 19.13 -28.16 -19.84
CA GLU A 926 18.87 -27.28 -20.99
C GLU A 926 18.96 -28.09 -22.29
N VAL A 927 17.88 -28.06 -23.08
CA VAL A 927 17.80 -28.63 -24.42
C VAL A 927 17.91 -27.51 -25.44
N ALA A 928 19.00 -27.50 -26.21
CA ALA A 928 19.14 -26.64 -27.39
C ALA A 928 18.61 -27.38 -28.63
N THR A 929 18.05 -26.66 -29.59
CA THR A 929 17.56 -27.19 -30.86
C THR A 929 17.73 -26.14 -31.95
N ASP A 930 18.49 -26.45 -33.00
CA ASP A 930 18.89 -25.47 -34.02
C ASP A 930 17.76 -25.11 -35.00
N GLN A 931 16.81 -26.02 -35.21
CA GLN A 931 15.62 -25.83 -36.04
C GLN A 931 14.39 -26.37 -35.30
N THR A 932 13.84 -25.55 -34.43
CA THR A 932 12.56 -25.85 -33.77
C THR A 932 11.42 -25.55 -34.74
N LYS A 933 10.52 -26.51 -34.90
CA LYS A 933 9.29 -26.43 -35.72
C LYS A 933 8.07 -26.32 -34.82
N SER A 934 8.06 -27.07 -33.72
CA SER A 934 7.07 -26.91 -32.64
C SER A 934 7.63 -27.25 -31.27
N PHE A 935 7.07 -26.60 -30.25
CA PHE A 935 7.21 -26.93 -28.82
C PHE A 935 5.81 -27.15 -28.26
N TYR A 936 5.62 -28.16 -27.42
CA TYR A 936 4.35 -28.43 -26.75
C TYR A 936 4.57 -28.86 -25.30
N MET A 937 3.80 -28.28 -24.38
CA MET A 937 3.80 -28.68 -22.96
C MET A 937 2.39 -29.00 -22.47
N THR A 938 2.26 -30.08 -21.71
CA THR A 938 0.97 -30.56 -21.16
C THR A 938 1.18 -31.33 -19.86
N ASN A 939 0.25 -31.21 -18.91
CA ASN A 939 0.11 -32.12 -17.76
C ASN A 939 -1.02 -33.17 -17.98
N GLY A 940 -1.54 -33.28 -19.21
CA GLY A 940 -2.70 -34.12 -19.53
C GLY A 940 -4.06 -33.42 -19.40
N LYS A 941 -4.08 -32.11 -19.11
CA LYS A 941 -5.29 -31.28 -19.15
C LYS A 941 -5.20 -30.34 -20.36
N ASP A 942 -6.09 -30.50 -21.33
CA ASP A 942 -6.04 -29.70 -22.56
C ASP A 942 -6.17 -28.20 -22.25
N ASN A 943 -7.09 -27.80 -21.37
CA ASN A 943 -7.27 -26.41 -20.91
C ASN A 943 -6.11 -25.80 -20.10
N GLN A 944 -5.02 -26.53 -19.88
CA GLN A 944 -3.76 -26.05 -19.32
C GLN A 944 -2.55 -26.28 -20.26
N SER A 945 -2.77 -26.89 -21.42
CA SER A 945 -1.72 -27.22 -22.39
C SER A 945 -1.40 -26.03 -23.29
N ILE A 946 -0.13 -25.92 -23.72
CA ILE A 946 0.38 -24.76 -24.46
C ILE A 946 1.26 -25.26 -25.61
N GLY A 947 0.90 -24.87 -26.84
CA GLY A 947 1.66 -25.15 -28.04
C GLY A 947 2.26 -23.91 -28.70
N TYR A 948 3.47 -24.04 -29.21
CA TYR A 948 4.14 -23.06 -30.06
C TYR A 948 4.57 -23.72 -31.37
N VAL A 949 4.39 -23.02 -32.48
CA VAL A 949 4.85 -23.38 -33.83
C VAL A 949 5.78 -22.30 -34.34
N PHE A 950 6.87 -22.65 -35.03
CA PHE A 950 7.85 -21.68 -35.54
C PHE A 950 7.80 -21.60 -37.06
N LEU A 951 7.37 -20.44 -37.58
CA LEU A 951 7.18 -20.21 -39.01
C LEU A 951 8.52 -20.05 -39.76
N ASN A 952 9.57 -19.56 -39.07
CA ASN A 952 10.92 -19.39 -39.63
C ASN A 952 11.96 -20.40 -39.10
N GLN A 953 11.52 -21.54 -38.55
CA GLN A 953 12.37 -22.64 -38.05
C GLN A 953 13.50 -22.17 -37.10
N LEU A 954 13.10 -21.38 -36.11
CA LEU A 954 13.98 -20.68 -35.17
C LEU A 954 14.80 -21.65 -34.31
N SER A 955 16.04 -21.27 -33.99
CA SER A 955 16.84 -21.98 -32.99
C SER A 955 16.36 -21.63 -31.57
N THR A 956 16.14 -22.62 -30.71
CA THR A 956 15.62 -22.38 -29.36
C THR A 956 16.38 -23.15 -28.29
N ARG A 957 16.32 -22.66 -27.06
CA ARG A 957 16.70 -23.34 -25.83
C ARG A 957 15.47 -23.50 -24.95
N ALA A 958 15.31 -24.68 -24.35
CA ALA A 958 14.23 -25.00 -23.43
C ALA A 958 14.80 -25.59 -22.13
N LYS A 959 14.26 -25.21 -20.97
CA LYS A 959 14.70 -25.72 -19.66
C LYS A 959 13.62 -25.60 -18.59
N LEU A 960 13.59 -26.56 -17.66
CA LEU A 960 12.92 -26.48 -16.37
C LEU A 960 13.90 -25.94 -15.31
N ASP A 961 13.59 -24.80 -14.70
CA ASP A 961 14.29 -24.23 -13.56
C ASP A 961 13.45 -24.36 -12.27
N HIS A 962 14.07 -24.76 -11.17
CA HIS A 962 13.55 -24.51 -9.83
C HIS A 962 14.14 -23.19 -9.32
N ARG A 963 13.30 -22.17 -9.14
CA ARG A 963 13.73 -20.81 -8.78
C ARG A 963 13.32 -20.46 -7.35
N THR A 964 14.14 -19.64 -6.71
CA THR A 964 13.93 -19.11 -5.36
C THR A 964 14.17 -17.61 -5.35
N GLY A 965 13.39 -16.88 -4.58
CA GLY A 965 13.59 -15.45 -4.32
C GLY A 965 12.69 -15.00 -3.17
N LYS A 966 12.57 -13.69 -2.98
CA LYS A 966 11.83 -13.09 -1.86
C LYS A 966 11.02 -11.90 -2.35
N TRP A 967 9.92 -11.60 -1.68
CA TRP A 967 9.20 -10.35 -1.95
C TRP A 967 10.07 -9.12 -1.65
N SER A 968 10.96 -9.21 -0.65
CA SER A 968 12.00 -8.21 -0.38
C SER A 968 12.94 -7.95 -1.56
N ASP A 969 13.09 -8.89 -2.49
CA ASP A 969 14.01 -8.76 -3.63
C ASP A 969 13.38 -7.95 -4.78
N ILE A 970 12.07 -7.67 -4.72
CA ILE A 970 11.35 -6.83 -5.69
C ILE A 970 10.64 -5.63 -5.05
N ASN A 971 10.48 -5.62 -3.72
CA ASN A 971 9.91 -4.51 -2.95
C ASN A 971 10.52 -4.52 -1.54
N TYR A 972 11.42 -3.59 -1.23
CA TYR A 972 12.27 -3.67 -0.03
C TYR A 972 11.49 -3.65 1.31
N ASN A 973 10.22 -3.22 1.28
CA ASN A 973 9.33 -3.17 2.45
C ASN A 973 8.57 -4.50 2.70
N GLN A 974 8.70 -5.50 1.82
CA GLN A 974 7.97 -6.76 1.90
C GLN A 974 8.77 -7.87 2.63
N SER A 975 8.14 -9.04 2.76
CA SER A 975 8.71 -10.21 3.44
C SER A 975 10.07 -10.64 2.90
N LYS A 976 10.99 -10.92 3.82
CA LYS A 976 12.35 -11.45 3.57
C LYS A 976 12.40 -12.97 3.57
N GLU A 977 11.25 -13.64 3.68
CA GLU A 977 11.17 -15.11 3.60
C GLU A 977 11.41 -15.62 2.18
N THR A 978 12.16 -16.71 2.06
CA THR A 978 12.50 -17.31 0.76
C THR A 978 11.33 -18.16 0.26
N VAL A 979 10.75 -17.73 -0.85
CA VAL A 979 9.71 -18.46 -1.60
C VAL A 979 10.30 -19.15 -2.82
N LYS A 980 9.62 -20.18 -3.34
CA LYS A 980 10.13 -21.04 -4.41
C LYS A 980 9.03 -21.44 -5.38
N ASN A 981 9.38 -21.60 -6.66
CA ASN A 981 8.50 -22.08 -7.72
C ASN A 981 9.32 -22.81 -8.79
N SER A 982 8.64 -23.51 -9.70
CA SER A 982 9.27 -24.17 -10.86
C SER A 982 8.79 -23.53 -12.14
N PHE A 983 9.67 -23.29 -13.11
CA PHE A 983 9.38 -22.59 -14.36
C PHE A 983 9.93 -23.35 -15.56
N VAL A 984 9.14 -23.48 -16.62
CA VAL A 984 9.61 -23.90 -17.95
C VAL A 984 9.85 -22.66 -18.78
N THR A 985 11.10 -22.45 -19.19
CA THR A 985 11.49 -21.32 -20.03
C THR A 985 11.89 -21.81 -21.42
N LEU A 986 11.34 -21.19 -22.45
CA LEU A 986 11.62 -21.41 -23.86
C LEU A 986 12.07 -20.08 -24.48
N TRP A 987 13.28 -20.03 -25.03
CA TRP A 987 13.86 -18.78 -25.53
C TRP A 987 14.71 -18.97 -26.79
N HIS A 988 14.86 -17.88 -27.56
CA HIS A 988 15.77 -17.77 -28.70
C HIS A 988 16.91 -16.81 -28.34
N GLU A 989 18.14 -17.25 -28.60
CA GLU A 989 19.34 -16.43 -28.41
C GLU A 989 19.58 -15.56 -29.64
N GLN A 990 19.49 -14.24 -29.48
CA GLN A 990 19.66 -13.31 -30.58
C GLN A 990 21.15 -13.22 -30.99
N PRO A 991 21.48 -13.31 -32.29
CA PRO A 991 22.83 -13.10 -32.77
C PRO A 991 23.21 -11.60 -32.78
N GLN A 992 24.52 -11.33 -32.83
CA GLN A 992 25.08 -9.97 -32.98
C GLN A 992 24.78 -9.33 -34.37
N THR A 993 24.19 -10.09 -35.29
CA THR A 993 23.72 -9.63 -36.61
C THR A 993 22.22 -9.35 -36.58
N THR A 994 21.71 -8.54 -37.52
CA THR A 994 20.26 -8.34 -37.69
C THR A 994 19.52 -9.67 -37.77
N SER A 995 18.43 -9.80 -37.03
CA SER A 995 17.73 -11.07 -36.79
C SER A 995 16.20 -10.90 -36.73
N ASN A 996 15.49 -12.01 -36.96
CA ASN A 996 14.03 -12.08 -37.06
C ASN A 996 13.48 -13.31 -36.31
N TYR A 997 12.33 -13.20 -35.65
CA TYR A 997 11.59 -14.36 -35.10
C TYR A 997 10.16 -14.39 -35.64
N ALA A 998 9.63 -15.58 -35.93
CA ALA A 998 8.22 -15.77 -36.29
C ALA A 998 7.68 -17.07 -35.69
N TYR A 999 6.71 -16.97 -34.78
CA TYR A 999 6.06 -18.12 -34.15
C TYR A 999 4.55 -17.92 -33.93
N VAL A 1000 3.82 -19.00 -33.71
CA VAL A 1000 2.38 -19.01 -33.44
C VAL A 1000 2.16 -19.70 -32.09
N LEU A 1001 1.50 -19.00 -31.17
CA LEU A 1001 0.94 -19.55 -29.93
C LEU A 1001 -0.44 -20.15 -30.24
N VAL A 1002 -0.66 -21.37 -29.74
CA VAL A 1002 -1.94 -22.09 -29.78
C VAL A 1002 -2.23 -22.61 -28.37
N PRO A 1003 -3.02 -21.88 -27.56
CA PRO A 1003 -3.36 -22.30 -26.20
C PRO A 1003 -4.43 -23.41 -26.19
N ASN A 1004 -4.49 -24.14 -25.09
CA ASN A 1004 -5.60 -24.99 -24.68
C ASN A 1004 -5.99 -26.14 -25.64
N GLN A 1005 -5.07 -26.53 -26.53
CA GLN A 1005 -5.33 -27.43 -27.66
C GLN A 1005 -4.35 -28.60 -27.69
N SER A 1006 -4.77 -29.73 -28.27
CA SER A 1006 -3.95 -30.95 -28.36
C SER A 1006 -2.73 -30.76 -29.27
N MET A 1007 -1.70 -31.61 -29.11
CA MET A 1007 -0.48 -31.54 -29.93
C MET A 1007 -0.77 -31.67 -31.44
N GLU A 1008 -1.78 -32.45 -31.81
CA GLU A 1008 -2.24 -32.64 -33.18
C GLU A 1008 -2.84 -31.34 -33.73
N LYS A 1009 -3.64 -30.63 -32.93
CA LYS A 1009 -4.24 -29.34 -33.27
C LYS A 1009 -3.20 -28.21 -33.35
N VAL A 1010 -2.23 -28.20 -32.44
CA VAL A 1010 -1.05 -27.31 -32.50
C VAL A 1010 -0.27 -27.53 -33.79
N ASN A 1011 -0.01 -28.79 -34.17
CA ASN A 1011 0.69 -29.11 -35.42
C ASN A 1011 -0.17 -28.84 -36.68
N GLN A 1012 -1.51 -28.90 -36.61
CA GLN A 1012 -2.42 -28.49 -37.70
C GLN A 1012 -2.41 -26.98 -37.92
N ALA A 1013 -2.39 -26.18 -36.86
CA ALA A 1013 -2.31 -24.71 -36.95
C ALA A 1013 -1.10 -24.25 -37.78
N ALA A 1014 0.02 -24.97 -37.70
CA ALA A 1014 1.23 -24.74 -38.51
C ALA A 1014 1.01 -24.77 -40.03
N ALA A 1015 0.04 -25.55 -40.50
CA ALA A 1015 -0.26 -25.68 -41.92
C ALA A 1015 -1.06 -24.49 -42.47
N SER A 1016 -1.88 -23.86 -41.63
CA SER A 1016 -2.80 -22.77 -42.02
C SER A 1016 -2.13 -21.40 -42.18
N VAL A 1017 -1.24 -21.03 -41.26
CA VAL A 1017 -0.61 -19.70 -41.21
C VAL A 1017 0.59 -19.62 -42.15
N LYS A 1018 0.60 -18.61 -43.03
CA LYS A 1018 1.72 -18.27 -43.91
C LYS A 1018 2.33 -16.94 -43.51
N LEU A 1019 3.65 -16.92 -43.37
CA LEU A 1019 4.44 -15.69 -43.33
C LEU A 1019 4.68 -15.24 -44.78
N LEU A 1020 4.09 -14.11 -45.18
CA LEU A 1020 4.23 -13.57 -46.54
C LEU A 1020 5.33 -12.52 -46.63
N HIS A 1021 5.45 -11.66 -45.61
CA HIS A 1021 6.51 -10.67 -45.48
C HIS A 1021 7.02 -10.59 -44.04
N GLN A 1022 8.32 -10.41 -43.88
CA GLN A 1022 8.97 -10.12 -42.61
C GLN A 1022 10.05 -9.04 -42.76
N ASP A 1023 9.79 -8.10 -43.67
CA ASP A 1023 10.70 -7.03 -44.03
C ASP A 1023 10.69 -5.96 -42.93
N ARG A 1024 11.80 -5.21 -42.81
CA ARG A 1024 11.97 -4.16 -41.80
C ARG A 1024 10.80 -3.18 -41.71
N ASP A 1025 10.20 -2.83 -42.85
CA ASP A 1025 9.15 -1.82 -42.96
C ASP A 1025 7.78 -2.40 -43.36
N LEU A 1026 7.67 -3.73 -43.51
CA LEU A 1026 6.46 -4.47 -43.89
C LEU A 1026 6.45 -5.89 -43.27
N GLN A 1027 5.49 -6.16 -42.37
CA GLN A 1027 5.24 -7.52 -41.84
C GLN A 1027 3.84 -7.98 -42.25
N VAL A 1028 3.73 -9.18 -42.84
CA VAL A 1028 2.45 -9.72 -43.34
C VAL A 1028 2.35 -11.21 -43.06
N VAL A 1029 1.22 -11.63 -42.49
CA VAL A 1029 0.81 -13.03 -42.38
C VAL A 1029 -0.57 -13.25 -42.97
N TYR A 1030 -0.84 -14.48 -43.41
CA TYR A 1030 -2.14 -14.92 -43.92
C TYR A 1030 -2.55 -16.25 -43.29
N ASP A 1031 -3.75 -16.30 -42.71
CA ASP A 1031 -4.39 -17.54 -42.28
C ASP A 1031 -5.26 -18.10 -43.40
N GLN A 1032 -4.84 -19.23 -43.99
CA GLN A 1032 -5.61 -19.91 -45.03
C GLN A 1032 -6.89 -20.56 -44.50
N GLU A 1033 -7.02 -20.80 -43.18
CA GLU A 1033 -8.20 -21.42 -42.57
C GLU A 1033 -9.37 -20.43 -42.42
N GLN A 1034 -9.06 -19.17 -42.13
CA GLN A 1034 -10.06 -18.13 -41.83
C GLN A 1034 -10.17 -17.05 -42.93
N GLU A 1035 -9.32 -17.15 -43.98
CA GLU A 1035 -9.05 -16.11 -44.98
C GLU A 1035 -8.78 -14.73 -44.37
N VAL A 1036 -7.85 -14.68 -43.41
CA VAL A 1036 -7.47 -13.47 -42.66
C VAL A 1036 -6.02 -13.06 -42.92
N TRP A 1037 -5.77 -11.79 -43.24
CA TRP A 1037 -4.45 -11.19 -43.25
C TRP A 1037 -4.26 -10.27 -42.04
N GLY A 1038 -3.09 -10.37 -41.41
CA GLY A 1038 -2.57 -9.33 -40.52
C GLY A 1038 -1.41 -8.62 -41.20
N VAL A 1039 -1.51 -7.30 -41.36
CA VAL A 1039 -0.55 -6.48 -42.11
C VAL A 1039 -0.10 -5.28 -41.26
N VAL A 1040 1.20 -5.15 -41.05
CA VAL A 1040 1.84 -4.01 -40.39
C VAL A 1040 2.71 -3.28 -41.40
N LYS A 1041 2.34 -2.04 -41.75
CA LYS A 1041 3.09 -1.15 -42.63
C LYS A 1041 3.71 -0.01 -41.81
N TYR A 1042 5.03 0.06 -41.75
CA TYR A 1042 5.73 1.14 -41.04
C TYR A 1042 5.98 2.37 -41.94
N THR A 1043 5.63 2.30 -43.22
CA THR A 1043 5.79 3.39 -44.20
C THR A 1043 4.64 3.43 -45.21
N ASP A 1044 4.48 4.58 -45.88
CA ASP A 1044 3.51 4.80 -46.97
C ASP A 1044 3.95 4.16 -48.31
N ALA A 1045 4.86 3.18 -48.29
CA ALA A 1045 5.20 2.38 -49.46
C ALA A 1045 4.00 1.50 -49.86
N ALA A 1046 3.59 1.53 -51.12
CA ALA A 1046 2.42 0.79 -51.60
C ALA A 1046 2.64 -0.72 -51.51
N TYR A 1047 1.73 -1.43 -50.82
CA TYR A 1047 1.74 -2.89 -50.73
C TYR A 1047 0.54 -3.48 -51.47
N LYS A 1048 0.80 -4.22 -52.55
CA LYS A 1048 -0.24 -4.92 -53.32
C LYS A 1048 -0.67 -6.19 -52.58
N LEU A 1049 -1.84 -6.16 -51.96
CA LEU A 1049 -2.42 -7.27 -51.19
C LEU A 1049 -2.97 -8.36 -52.12
N THR A 1050 -3.66 -7.96 -53.19
CA THR A 1050 -4.20 -8.83 -54.24
C THR A 1050 -4.16 -8.10 -55.60
N ASP A 1051 -4.55 -8.75 -56.68
CA ASP A 1051 -4.69 -8.06 -57.99
C ASP A 1051 -5.72 -6.93 -58.00
N GLY A 1052 -6.69 -6.95 -57.07
CA GLY A 1052 -7.74 -5.94 -56.92
C GLY A 1052 -7.51 -4.87 -55.86
N ILE A 1053 -6.53 -5.05 -54.95
CA ILE A 1053 -6.39 -4.25 -53.71
C ILE A 1053 -4.92 -3.91 -53.43
N THR A 1054 -4.62 -2.62 -53.25
CA THR A 1054 -3.32 -2.11 -52.80
C THR A 1054 -3.49 -1.23 -51.56
N LEU A 1055 -2.65 -1.43 -50.55
CA LEU A 1055 -2.62 -0.67 -49.29
C LEU A 1055 -1.52 0.39 -49.37
N THR A 1056 -1.88 1.67 -49.38
CA THR A 1056 -0.94 2.78 -49.56
C THR A 1056 -0.29 3.22 -48.25
N ASP A 1057 -1.08 3.46 -47.22
CA ASP A 1057 -0.66 4.20 -46.03
C ASP A 1057 0.08 3.33 -45.00
N ALA A 1058 0.84 3.95 -44.11
CA ALA A 1058 1.37 3.32 -42.91
C ALA A 1058 0.25 3.04 -41.88
N GLY A 1059 0.37 1.95 -41.13
CA GLY A 1059 -0.57 1.56 -40.08
C GLY A 1059 -0.73 0.05 -39.91
N LEU A 1060 -1.77 -0.32 -39.17
CA LEU A 1060 -2.13 -1.68 -38.79
C LEU A 1060 -3.42 -2.06 -39.49
N TYR A 1061 -3.38 -3.06 -40.38
CA TYR A 1061 -4.55 -3.55 -41.09
C TYR A 1061 -4.87 -4.99 -40.65
N THR A 1062 -6.11 -5.20 -40.22
CA THR A 1062 -6.68 -6.53 -39.97
C THR A 1062 -7.74 -6.80 -41.03
N ILE A 1063 -7.54 -7.81 -41.86
CA ILE A 1063 -8.31 -8.00 -43.10
C ILE A 1063 -8.91 -9.40 -43.12
N GLN A 1064 -10.21 -9.51 -43.38
CA GLN A 1064 -10.89 -10.79 -43.58
C GLN A 1064 -11.60 -10.80 -44.94
N LYS A 1065 -11.45 -11.86 -45.73
CA LYS A 1065 -12.26 -12.08 -46.94
C LYS A 1065 -13.60 -12.73 -46.55
N VAL A 1066 -14.70 -12.20 -47.09
CA VAL A 1066 -16.08 -12.61 -46.82
C VAL A 1066 -16.90 -12.48 -48.10
N ASP A 1067 -17.47 -13.57 -48.59
CA ASP A 1067 -18.36 -13.62 -49.75
C ASP A 1067 -17.81 -12.90 -51.01
N GLY A 1068 -16.52 -13.12 -51.30
CA GLY A 1068 -15.79 -12.46 -52.42
C GLY A 1068 -15.40 -10.99 -52.17
N SER A 1069 -15.98 -10.36 -51.15
CA SER A 1069 -15.58 -9.04 -50.64
C SER A 1069 -14.54 -9.16 -49.50
N TYR A 1070 -14.04 -8.03 -49.02
CA TYR A 1070 -13.08 -7.94 -47.92
C TYR A 1070 -13.59 -6.96 -46.86
N ARG A 1071 -13.43 -7.31 -45.59
CA ARG A 1071 -13.61 -6.42 -44.44
C ARG A 1071 -12.23 -6.03 -43.94
N ILE A 1072 -11.90 -4.74 -43.99
CA ILE A 1072 -10.57 -4.21 -43.67
C ILE A 1072 -10.72 -3.24 -42.49
N ALA A 1073 -10.25 -3.66 -41.31
CA ALA A 1073 -10.06 -2.76 -40.18
C ALA A 1073 -8.69 -2.08 -40.27
N PHE A 1074 -8.63 -0.77 -40.04
CA PHE A 1074 -7.40 0.03 -40.11
C PHE A 1074 -7.26 1.01 -38.95
N TYR A 1075 -6.03 1.12 -38.42
CA TYR A 1075 -5.62 2.16 -37.48
C TYR A 1075 -4.15 2.53 -37.70
N ASN A 1076 -3.81 3.82 -37.71
CA ASN A 1076 -2.43 4.32 -37.67
C ASN A 1076 -2.11 4.80 -36.24
N PRO A 1077 -1.27 4.09 -35.46
CA PRO A 1077 -1.06 4.45 -34.06
C PRO A 1077 -0.21 5.71 -33.84
N SER A 1078 0.63 6.09 -34.82
CA SER A 1078 1.47 7.28 -34.73
C SER A 1078 0.68 8.57 -34.91
N THR A 1079 -0.17 8.62 -35.94
CA THR A 1079 -0.99 9.81 -36.20
C THR A 1079 -2.28 9.82 -35.37
N ARG A 1080 -2.75 8.64 -34.93
CA ARG A 1080 -4.10 8.40 -34.39
C ARG A 1080 -5.22 8.91 -35.29
N THR A 1081 -4.95 9.03 -36.60
CA THR A 1081 -5.91 9.46 -37.61
C THR A 1081 -6.22 8.36 -38.60
N VAL A 1082 -7.44 8.38 -39.11
CA VAL A 1082 -7.90 7.54 -40.21
C VAL A 1082 -7.79 8.30 -41.53
N LYS A 1083 -7.34 7.59 -42.56
CA LYS A 1083 -7.33 8.00 -43.97
C LYS A 1083 -7.74 6.80 -44.81
N ASN A 1084 -8.29 7.01 -46.00
CA ASN A 1084 -8.54 5.92 -46.93
C ASN A 1084 -7.23 5.48 -47.60
N GLY A 1085 -6.44 4.65 -46.90
CA GLY A 1085 -5.18 4.11 -47.37
C GLY A 1085 -5.32 2.87 -48.26
N ILE A 1086 -6.34 2.84 -49.12
CA ILE A 1086 -6.67 1.72 -50.02
C ILE A 1086 -6.90 2.23 -51.44
N GLN A 1087 -6.20 1.63 -52.39
CA GLN A 1087 -6.43 1.78 -53.83
C GLN A 1087 -7.02 0.47 -54.39
N LEU A 1088 -8.04 0.60 -55.23
CA LEU A 1088 -8.66 -0.51 -55.95
C LEU A 1088 -8.35 -0.44 -57.45
N THR A 1089 -8.38 -1.60 -58.09
CA THR A 1089 -8.21 -1.79 -59.53
C THR A 1089 -9.44 -2.49 -60.11
N GLY A 1090 -9.78 -2.15 -61.36
CA GLY A 1090 -10.92 -2.71 -62.09
C GLY A 1090 -12.19 -1.86 -62.01
N GLU A 1091 -13.00 -1.91 -63.08
CA GLU A 1091 -14.22 -1.10 -63.22
C GLU A 1091 -15.34 -1.66 -62.33
N GLY A 1092 -16.05 -0.77 -61.62
CA GLY A 1092 -17.12 -1.16 -60.69
C GLY A 1092 -16.66 -1.57 -59.29
N ALA A 1093 -15.36 -1.63 -59.01
CA ALA A 1093 -14.82 -1.86 -57.66
C ALA A 1093 -15.22 -0.73 -56.68
N ARG A 1094 -15.50 -1.06 -55.41
CA ARG A 1094 -16.06 -0.11 -54.42
C ARG A 1094 -15.47 -0.28 -53.02
N ILE A 1095 -15.33 0.85 -52.31
CA ILE A 1095 -15.07 0.93 -50.87
C ILE A 1095 -16.29 1.59 -50.21
N THR A 1096 -16.78 1.02 -49.12
CA THR A 1096 -17.81 1.62 -48.25
C THR A 1096 -17.38 1.48 -46.79
N VAL A 1097 -17.59 2.50 -45.97
CA VAL A 1097 -17.41 2.35 -44.51
C VAL A 1097 -18.48 1.41 -43.96
N GLU A 1098 -18.06 0.41 -43.20
CA GLU A 1098 -18.92 -0.54 -42.47
C GLU A 1098 -19.07 -0.13 -41.00
N SER A 1099 -18.00 0.39 -40.40
CA SER A 1099 -18.01 1.03 -39.08
C SER A 1099 -17.02 2.19 -39.06
N GLU A 1100 -17.49 3.36 -38.63
CA GLU A 1100 -16.63 4.52 -38.40
C GLU A 1100 -15.72 4.32 -37.18
N ALA A 1101 -14.56 4.98 -37.19
CA ALA A 1101 -13.68 5.04 -36.03
C ALA A 1101 -14.27 5.95 -34.94
N THR A 1102 -14.05 5.58 -33.68
CA THR A 1102 -14.56 6.31 -32.51
C THR A 1102 -13.47 6.47 -31.44
N PRO A 1103 -13.63 7.38 -30.46
CA PRO A 1103 -12.73 7.44 -29.30
C PRO A 1103 -12.70 6.18 -28.42
N ALA A 1104 -13.63 5.22 -28.63
CA ALA A 1104 -13.69 3.95 -27.92
C ALA A 1104 -13.11 2.76 -28.71
N ASN A 1105 -13.18 2.82 -30.04
CA ASN A 1105 -12.47 1.93 -30.95
C ASN A 1105 -11.93 2.79 -32.11
N PRO A 1106 -10.62 3.10 -32.15
CA PRO A 1106 -10.05 3.97 -33.17
C PRO A 1106 -9.82 3.26 -34.52
N SER A 1107 -10.20 1.99 -34.64
CA SER A 1107 -10.20 1.28 -35.93
C SER A 1107 -11.41 1.71 -36.76
N ILE A 1108 -11.20 2.23 -37.96
CA ILE A 1108 -12.25 2.24 -38.99
C ILE A 1108 -12.37 0.83 -39.57
N VAL A 1109 -13.56 0.43 -40.02
CA VAL A 1109 -13.78 -0.80 -40.80
C VAL A 1109 -14.39 -0.43 -42.14
N TRP A 1110 -13.73 -0.82 -43.23
CA TRP A 1110 -14.28 -0.73 -44.59
C TRP A 1110 -14.71 -2.09 -45.10
N LYS A 1111 -15.86 -2.13 -45.79
CA LYS A 1111 -16.18 -3.20 -46.73
C LYS A 1111 -15.66 -2.80 -48.11
N VAL A 1112 -14.86 -3.68 -48.71
CA VAL A 1112 -14.24 -3.52 -50.02
C VAL A 1112 -14.72 -4.63 -50.95
N SER A 1113 -15.32 -4.24 -52.07
CA SER A 1113 -15.73 -5.15 -53.13
C SER A 1113 -14.85 -4.89 -54.35
N PRO A 1114 -13.95 -5.82 -54.74
CA PRO A 1114 -13.26 -5.75 -56.03
C PRO A 1114 -14.26 -5.78 -57.19
N SER A 1115 -13.83 -5.38 -58.38
CA SER A 1115 -14.59 -5.65 -59.61
C SER A 1115 -14.68 -7.16 -59.85
N GLU A 1116 -15.84 -7.67 -60.27
CA GLU A 1116 -15.93 -9.05 -60.73
C GLU A 1116 -15.02 -9.27 -61.95
N THR A 1117 -13.97 -10.07 -61.77
CA THR A 1117 -13.17 -10.56 -62.90
C THR A 1117 -14.01 -11.55 -63.68
N SER A 1118 -14.42 -11.15 -64.89
CA SER A 1118 -15.27 -11.95 -65.79
C SER A 1118 -14.53 -13.18 -66.33
N GLY A 1119 -14.51 -14.23 -65.51
CA GLY A 1119 -13.71 -15.45 -65.67
C GLY A 1119 -14.10 -16.34 -66.85
N LYS A 1120 -13.85 -15.91 -68.09
CA LYS A 1120 -13.81 -16.81 -69.24
C LYS A 1120 -12.53 -17.66 -69.23
N GLY A 1121 -12.52 -18.67 -68.36
CA GLY A 1121 -11.40 -19.59 -68.17
C GLY A 1121 -11.77 -20.99 -67.65
N GLU A 1122 -13.06 -21.34 -67.55
CA GLU A 1122 -13.46 -22.66 -67.03
C GLU A 1122 -13.15 -23.80 -68.01
N ALA A 1123 -12.34 -24.75 -67.56
CA ALA A 1123 -12.26 -26.07 -68.15
C ALA A 1123 -13.51 -26.89 -67.76
N ARG A 1124 -14.25 -27.38 -68.75
CA ARG A 1124 -15.54 -28.07 -68.60
C ARG A 1124 -15.56 -29.14 -67.50
N ARG A 1125 -16.58 -29.11 -66.65
CA ARG A 1125 -17.26 -30.32 -66.16
C ARG A 1125 -18.79 -30.14 -66.23
N VAL A 1126 -19.40 -30.94 -67.11
CA VAL A 1126 -20.86 -31.15 -67.26
C VAL A 1126 -21.31 -32.06 -66.08
N VAL A 1127 -22.54 -32.15 -65.55
CA VAL A 1127 -23.93 -32.32 -66.07
C VAL A 1127 -24.93 -32.17 -64.88
N PRO A 1128 -26.28 -32.04 -65.01
CA PRO A 1128 -27.18 -31.27 -65.90
C PRO A 1128 -28.15 -30.30 -65.14
N ASP A 1129 -29.09 -29.69 -65.88
CA ASP A 1129 -30.13 -28.71 -65.46
C ASP A 1129 -31.31 -29.22 -64.61
N LYS A 1130 -31.97 -28.28 -63.89
CA LYS A 1130 -33.40 -27.86 -64.05
C LYS A 1130 -33.84 -26.87 -62.95
N ALA A 1131 -34.80 -25.95 -63.10
CA ALA A 1131 -35.27 -25.14 -64.25
C ALA A 1131 -36.31 -24.09 -63.75
N GLU A 1132 -36.26 -22.84 -64.26
CA GLU A 1132 -37.35 -21.84 -64.26
C GLU A 1132 -37.87 -21.29 -62.88
N ASN A 1133 -38.54 -20.12 -62.75
CA ASN A 1133 -39.03 -19.16 -63.75
C ASN A 1133 -39.08 -17.66 -63.29
N GLN A 1134 -38.78 -16.75 -64.23
CA GLN A 1134 -39.31 -15.39 -64.47
C GLN A 1134 -39.43 -14.22 -63.42
N LEU A 1135 -38.98 -13.05 -63.92
CA LEU A 1135 -39.17 -11.61 -63.56
C LEU A 1135 -40.63 -11.12 -63.90
N PRO A 1136 -41.08 -9.81 -63.89
CA PRO A 1136 -40.31 -8.53 -63.86
C PRO A 1136 -40.90 -7.22 -63.20
N LYS A 1137 -39.99 -6.25 -62.88
CA LYS A 1137 -40.15 -4.75 -62.91
C LYS A 1137 -41.18 -4.11 -61.92
N THR A 1138 -41.29 -2.79 -61.67
CA THR A 1138 -40.83 -1.48 -62.27
C THR A 1138 -40.19 -0.54 -61.20
N ASN A 1139 -39.27 0.40 -61.50
CA ASN A 1139 -39.44 1.80 -62.01
C ASN A 1139 -40.47 2.67 -61.21
N GLN A 1140 -40.29 3.98 -60.91
CA GLN A 1140 -39.36 5.03 -61.43
C GLN A 1140 -39.36 6.33 -60.55
N MET A 1141 -38.35 7.23 -60.70
CA MET A 1141 -38.36 8.70 -60.37
C MET A 1141 -38.58 9.12 -58.89
N SER A 1142 -38.40 10.39 -58.43
CA SER A 1142 -37.44 11.51 -58.65
C SER A 1142 -37.58 12.50 -57.44
N GLN A 1143 -36.95 13.68 -57.24
CA GLN A 1143 -36.07 14.57 -58.02
C GLN A 1143 -35.27 15.54 -57.09
N ASP A 1144 -34.61 16.58 -57.63
CA ASP A 1144 -33.72 17.55 -56.96
C ASP A 1144 -34.40 18.60 -56.04
N THR A 1145 -33.65 19.17 -55.08
CA THR A 1145 -33.20 20.59 -55.11
C THR A 1145 -32.26 20.98 -53.95
N GLN A 1146 -31.37 21.96 -54.17
CA GLN A 1146 -30.64 22.73 -53.13
C GLN A 1146 -31.25 24.14 -52.99
N PRO A 1147 -30.84 24.96 -52.00
CA PRO A 1147 -29.88 26.03 -52.37
C PRO A 1147 -28.85 26.50 -51.31
N LEU A 1148 -27.59 26.62 -51.74
CA LEU A 1148 -26.69 27.79 -51.64
C LEU A 1148 -26.48 28.62 -50.33
N SER A 1149 -25.21 28.60 -49.86
CA SER A 1149 -24.39 29.78 -49.47
C SER A 1149 -24.71 30.49 -48.12
N VAL A 1150 -23.82 31.25 -47.46
CA VAL A 1150 -22.79 32.23 -47.92
C VAL A 1150 -21.46 32.13 -47.15
N ARG A 1151 -20.35 32.57 -47.76
CA ARG A 1151 -19.02 32.79 -47.13
C ARG A 1151 -18.84 34.23 -46.66
N THR A 1152 -18.05 34.42 -45.59
CA THR A 1152 -17.20 35.63 -45.44
C THR A 1152 -15.79 35.23 -44.97
N THR A 1153 -14.76 35.97 -45.37
CA THR A 1153 -13.34 35.65 -45.16
C THR A 1153 -12.59 36.78 -44.47
N MET A 1154 -11.54 36.48 -43.69
CA MET A 1154 -10.28 37.23 -43.74
C MET A 1154 -9.08 36.42 -43.21
N LYS A 1155 -7.87 36.99 -43.33
CA LYS A 1155 -6.55 36.29 -43.21
C LYS A 1155 -5.72 36.81 -42.01
N PRO A 1156 -4.51 36.26 -41.71
CA PRO A 1156 -3.99 36.16 -40.34
C PRO A 1156 -2.85 37.14 -39.98
N PRO A 1157 -2.42 37.16 -38.71
CA PRO A 1157 -1.09 37.61 -38.28
C PRO A 1157 -0.05 36.47 -38.27
N MET A 1158 1.24 36.81 -38.16
CA MET A 1158 2.37 35.86 -38.14
C MET A 1158 2.89 35.53 -36.73
N VAL A 1159 3.34 34.27 -36.60
CA VAL A 1159 4.52 33.78 -35.84
C VAL A 1159 5.14 34.71 -34.79
N SER A 1160 5.06 34.31 -33.52
CA SER A 1160 6.13 34.52 -32.54
C SER A 1160 6.92 33.21 -32.34
N LYS A 1161 8.20 33.30 -31.98
CA LYS A 1161 9.02 32.15 -31.56
C LYS A 1161 9.23 32.20 -30.06
N GLU A 1162 8.63 31.27 -29.33
CA GLU A 1162 9.00 31.03 -27.92
C GLU A 1162 9.94 29.82 -27.80
N LYS A 1163 10.68 29.76 -26.70
CA LYS A 1163 11.71 28.73 -26.48
C LYS A 1163 11.06 27.46 -25.94
N GLN A 1164 11.61 26.31 -26.33
CA GLN A 1164 11.50 25.13 -25.49
C GLN A 1164 12.35 25.34 -24.23
N GLU A 1165 11.69 25.64 -23.11
CA GLU A 1165 12.28 25.36 -21.80
C GLU A 1165 12.17 23.86 -21.54
N LYS A 1166 13.25 23.24 -21.04
CA LYS A 1166 13.17 21.86 -20.55
C LYS A 1166 12.47 21.91 -19.20
N THR A 1167 11.22 21.48 -19.14
CA THR A 1167 10.51 21.26 -17.88
C THR A 1167 11.27 20.19 -17.08
N GLN A 1168 11.86 20.60 -15.96
CA GLN A 1168 12.49 19.68 -15.02
C GLN A 1168 11.40 19.01 -14.18
N LEU A 1169 11.58 17.74 -13.84
CA LEU A 1169 10.59 16.94 -13.12
C LEU A 1169 10.31 17.55 -11.72
N PRO A 1170 9.05 17.55 -11.23
CA PRO A 1170 8.74 17.96 -9.88
C PRO A 1170 9.14 16.87 -8.87
N ASP A 1171 10.22 17.10 -8.12
CA ASP A 1171 10.71 16.15 -7.12
C ASP A 1171 9.65 15.84 -6.05
N THR A 1172 9.26 14.57 -6.01
CA THR A 1172 8.34 13.97 -5.03
C THR A 1172 9.01 12.85 -4.23
N GLY A 1173 10.30 13.03 -3.93
CA GLY A 1173 11.11 12.14 -3.11
C GLY A 1173 12.48 12.73 -2.77
N ASP A 1174 12.53 13.66 -1.80
CA ASP A 1174 13.76 14.34 -1.37
C ASP A 1174 14.75 13.38 -0.65
N THR A 1175 15.61 12.69 -1.42
CA THR A 1175 16.70 11.86 -0.88
C THR A 1175 17.97 12.68 -0.63
N THR A 1176 18.07 13.33 0.53
CA THR A 1176 19.24 14.16 0.90
C THR A 1176 20.45 13.31 1.33
N GLY A 1177 21.25 12.88 0.36
CA GLY A 1177 22.57 12.28 0.60
C GLY A 1177 23.57 13.30 1.14
N LEU A 1178 24.15 13.02 2.32
CA LEU A 1178 25.18 13.86 2.95
C LEU A 1178 26.51 13.83 2.17
N SER A 1179 26.96 14.98 1.68
CA SER A 1179 28.33 15.21 1.20
C SER A 1179 28.95 16.45 1.85
N PHE A 1180 30.06 16.27 2.56
CA PHE A 1180 30.79 17.35 3.23
C PHE A 1180 31.71 18.11 2.28
N SER A 1181 31.54 19.43 2.20
CA SER A 1181 32.61 20.37 1.84
C SER A 1181 32.32 21.74 2.43
N ALA A 1182 33.21 22.26 3.29
CA ALA A 1182 33.01 23.53 3.98
C ALA A 1182 34.04 24.57 3.54
N LEU A 1183 33.63 25.84 3.36
CA LEU A 1183 34.43 27.03 3.69
C LEU A 1183 33.60 28.33 3.59
N GLY A 1184 33.98 29.35 4.37
CA GLY A 1184 33.76 30.77 4.02
C GLY A 1184 32.48 31.44 4.54
N LEU A 1185 32.65 32.46 5.38
CA LEU A 1185 31.60 33.37 5.88
C LEU A 1185 32.00 34.83 5.57
N ALA A 1186 31.00 35.74 5.58
CA ALA A 1186 31.14 37.21 5.49
C ALA A 1186 31.59 37.80 4.12
N THR A 1187 31.21 39.02 3.70
CA THR A 1187 30.40 40.09 4.33
C THR A 1187 29.63 40.93 3.27
N LEU A 1188 28.87 41.96 3.70
CA LEU A 1188 28.02 42.82 2.85
C LEU A 1188 28.77 43.57 1.72
N GLY A 1189 28.05 43.86 0.62
CA GLY A 1189 28.49 44.76 -0.46
C GLY A 1189 27.31 45.34 -1.26
N VAL A 1190 27.35 46.63 -1.60
CA VAL A 1190 26.26 47.40 -2.23
C VAL A 1190 26.16 47.19 -3.76
N ALA A 1191 24.98 47.43 -4.31
CA ALA A 1191 24.57 47.25 -5.70
C ALA A 1191 25.45 47.91 -6.79
N ALA A 1192 25.52 47.24 -7.95
CA ALA A 1192 25.58 47.88 -9.28
C ALA A 1192 25.14 46.90 -10.39
N THR A 1193 24.62 47.44 -11.50
CA THR A 1193 24.36 46.71 -12.76
C THR A 1193 25.64 46.51 -13.58
N PHE A 1194 25.75 45.45 -14.40
CA PHE A 1194 25.84 45.58 -15.87
C PHE A 1194 25.94 44.24 -16.68
N LYS A 1195 25.45 44.34 -17.93
CA LYS A 1195 25.53 43.50 -19.14
C LYS A 1195 26.57 42.34 -19.26
N ARG A 1196 26.03 41.12 -19.49
CA ARG A 1196 25.98 40.40 -20.80
C ARG A 1196 27.30 40.09 -21.57
N SER A 1197 27.66 38.80 -21.67
CA SER A 1197 28.28 38.20 -22.88
C SER A 1197 27.91 36.69 -23.01
N LYS A 1198 28.42 35.96 -24.02
CA LYS A 1198 28.07 34.55 -24.34
C LYS A 1198 29.30 33.69 -24.68
N SER A 1199 29.32 32.44 -24.21
CA SER A 1199 29.83 31.24 -24.92
C SER A 1199 29.30 30.00 -24.18
N HIS A 1200 28.48 29.12 -24.77
CA HIS A 1200 28.84 28.08 -25.75
C HIS A 1200 29.74 26.96 -25.21
N SER A 1201 29.12 26.06 -24.43
CA SER A 1201 29.30 24.60 -24.48
C SER A 1201 27.99 23.94 -24.06
#